data_AF-D2U3W5-F1
#
_entry.id   AF-D2U3W5-F1
#
_cell.length_a   1.000
_cell.length_b   1.000
_cell.length_c   1.000
_cell.angle_alpha   90.00
_cell.angle_beta   90.00
_cell.angle_gamma   90.00
#
_symmetry.space_group_name_H-M   'P 1'
#
loop_
_entity.id
_entity.type
_entity.pdbx_description
1 polymer ?
#
loop_
_entity_poly.entity_id
_entity_poly.type
_entity_poly.pdbx_seq_one_letter_code
_entity_poly.pdbx_strand_id
1 'polypeptide(L)'
;MMVTFVSQCEKNALKRTRRILDAFANRIGDNTWQTVITENGLKTVHKMLRQSASRNSAISCHWIRSRSRFQLLWVVGNKNKFNNEGHVPVNRTEKSLLGSQYENNWKYLPLIDAFTRLAGLLHDWGKASRLFQTKLDPQCKTSAKGDPIRHEWISVLLFSALVKTSDQPQHDLSWLDTLITQRIDEAKLQNWLTEQQSHQQEIKPLTHLPDAASLLSWLIVSHHRLPSLRVDKEINNLKDHTCDTITLLLQRLKQNWGYENRQDEKEYQQRVSQCFEFPQGLLSQSLVWLTALSSAANHLKQQLPLFMEAMQNGSWRLIAHHARLCLMLGDHHYSSQNNDPNWQTNINLYANTALEPNNGGKKLKQKLDEHLLNVTEAARNVVEYLPFFESEPPVACDIKKLKPQKNPKQGFQWQDKAVTAISHYRDENNDNISGFFIVNMASTGCGKTLANAKIMQALSDDKQSLRYILALGLRTLTLQTGDEYRARIGLDDSQLAVLIGSQAIQQLHQDELSPKNEEPETEYEATGSASVENLFDGDDELRWQDEAWQGILPEEELITVLKRAKDRALLYAPVLACTIDHIMAATETTRGGRYILPCLRLMSSDLVIDEVDDFMGEDLVAIGRLIHLAGMLGRKVMISSATIPPDLALSFFHAYQQGWHLHATSRHLNHQVGCVWVDEFTAHLATLNNSEQTAQYYQAEHQTFIQKRTERLAEKPARRKATILPLPRDKNDTDQQKSYFQAIQQAIIAQHQQHSFPDKLTGINVSFGVVRMANIQPCIQLTRFLLEAIWPQEVDIRAMAYHSRERSTLRVSGAAVLLRGC
;
A
#
# COMPACT_ATOMS: atom_id res chain seq x y z
N MET A 1 32.63 23.98 8.58
CA MET A 1 31.88 23.62 9.79
C MET A 1 32.72 22.70 10.64
N MET A 2 32.65 22.77 11.97
CA MET A 2 33.42 21.89 12.87
C MET A 2 32.56 20.70 13.30
N VAL A 3 33.00 19.48 12.99
CA VAL A 3 32.23 18.27 13.25
C VAL A 3 33.00 17.31 14.15
N THR A 4 32.26 16.55 14.95
CA THR A 4 32.78 15.47 15.80
C THR A 4 32.11 14.17 15.40
N PHE A 5 32.89 13.12 15.20
CA PHE A 5 32.41 11.77 14.95
C PHE A 5 32.67 10.89 16.16
N VAL A 6 31.67 10.13 16.61
CA VAL A 6 31.81 9.14 17.70
C VAL A 6 31.48 7.76 17.15
N SER A 7 32.34 6.78 17.36
CA SER A 7 32.12 5.40 16.92
C SER A 7 31.85 4.48 18.11
N GLN A 8 30.86 3.60 17.95
CA GLN A 8 30.57 2.42 18.77
C GLN A 8 30.61 1.17 17.90
N CYS A 9 31.40 1.20 16.82
CA CYS A 9 31.55 0.07 15.91
C CYS A 9 32.24 -1.10 16.62
N GLU A 10 31.81 -2.32 16.27
CA GLU A 10 32.38 -3.56 16.80
C GLU A 10 33.01 -4.40 15.69
N LYS A 11 33.89 -5.33 16.08
CA LYS A 11 34.53 -6.31 15.17
C LYS A 11 35.22 -5.61 13.98
N ASN A 12 35.07 -6.16 12.77
CA ASN A 12 35.70 -5.65 11.56
C ASN A 12 35.16 -4.29 11.10
N ALA A 13 33.97 -3.88 11.55
CA ALA A 13 33.42 -2.56 11.23
C ALA A 13 34.29 -1.45 11.81
N LEU A 14 34.79 -1.62 13.03
CA LEU A 14 35.66 -0.62 13.68
C LEU A 14 36.92 -0.36 12.86
N LYS A 15 37.58 -1.40 12.35
CA LYS A 15 38.79 -1.26 11.51
C LYS A 15 38.50 -0.46 10.23
N ARG A 16 37.36 -0.72 9.59
CA ARG A 16 36.94 -0.01 8.37
C ARG A 16 36.59 1.45 8.65
N THR A 17 35.79 1.70 9.69
CA THR A 17 35.42 3.05 10.13
C THR A 17 36.65 3.89 10.46
N ARG A 18 37.61 3.32 11.20
CA ARG A 18 38.89 3.97 11.52
C ARG A 18 39.63 4.39 10.24
N ARG A 19 39.78 3.47 9.28
CA ARG A 19 40.45 3.74 8.00
C ARG A 19 39.81 4.90 7.23
N ILE A 20 38.48 5.01 7.26
CA ILE A 20 37.77 6.10 6.59
C ILE A 20 37.94 7.40 7.38
N LEU A 21 37.58 7.42 8.66
CA LEU A 21 37.59 8.66 9.44
C LEU A 21 38.99 9.25 9.62
N ASP A 22 40.03 8.42 9.78
CA ASP A 22 41.42 8.89 9.87
C ASP A 22 41.89 9.63 8.61
N ALA A 23 41.28 9.34 7.44
CA ALA A 23 41.62 10.03 6.20
C ALA A 23 41.01 11.44 6.09
N PHE A 24 39.96 11.73 6.87
CA PHE A 24 39.20 12.99 6.76
C PHE A 24 39.19 13.83 8.04
N ALA A 25 39.51 13.23 9.20
CA ALA A 25 39.42 13.88 10.48
C ALA A 25 40.54 13.45 11.44
N ASN A 26 40.90 14.35 12.35
CA ASN A 26 41.91 14.04 13.36
C ASN A 26 41.27 13.20 14.47
N ARG A 27 41.88 12.06 14.78
CA ARG A 27 41.46 11.24 15.91
C ARG A 27 41.87 11.92 17.21
N ILE A 28 40.90 12.22 18.06
CA ILE A 28 41.09 12.90 19.35
C ILE A 28 40.79 11.99 20.56
N GLY A 29 40.34 10.76 20.32
CA GLY A 29 40.16 9.71 21.30
C GLY A 29 40.04 8.34 20.61
N ASP A 30 39.99 7.25 21.37
CA ASP A 30 40.06 5.88 20.82
C ASP A 30 39.01 5.60 19.73
N ASN A 31 37.82 6.15 19.90
CA ASN A 31 36.70 6.04 18.97
C ASN A 31 36.06 7.42 18.68
N THR A 32 36.88 8.48 18.68
CA THR A 32 36.38 9.85 18.51
C THR A 32 37.27 10.65 17.58
N TRP A 33 36.66 11.35 16.63
CA TRP A 33 37.34 12.18 15.64
C TRP A 33 36.75 13.58 15.59
N GLN A 34 37.58 14.57 15.28
CA GLN A 34 37.13 15.94 15.14
C GLN A 34 37.88 16.65 14.02
N THR A 35 37.16 17.45 13.24
CA THR A 35 37.75 18.20 12.13
C THR A 35 36.91 19.41 11.72
N VAL A 36 37.54 20.34 11.01
CA VAL A 36 36.83 21.38 10.27
C VAL A 36 36.67 20.90 8.83
N ILE A 37 35.43 20.71 8.39
CA ILE A 37 35.12 20.15 7.07
C ILE A 37 34.12 21.03 6.32
N THR A 38 34.12 20.94 4.99
CA THR A 38 33.10 21.56 4.13
C THR A 38 31.82 20.69 4.11
N GLU A 39 30.68 21.26 3.72
CA GLU A 39 29.43 20.50 3.61
C GLU A 39 29.56 19.33 2.61
N ASN A 40 30.19 19.59 1.46
CA ASN A 40 30.46 18.55 0.47
C ASN A 40 31.42 17.48 1.01
N GLY A 41 32.47 17.88 1.75
CA GLY A 41 33.37 16.94 2.40
C GLY A 41 32.64 16.02 3.39
N LEU A 42 31.73 16.59 4.20
CA LEU A 42 30.91 15.79 5.12
C LEU A 42 29.98 14.83 4.39
N LYS A 43 29.35 15.28 3.29
CA LYS A 43 28.51 14.40 2.44
C LYS A 43 29.34 13.23 1.89
N THR A 44 30.57 13.47 1.47
CA THR A 44 31.49 12.41 1.01
C THR A 44 31.84 11.44 2.12
N VAL A 45 32.22 11.93 3.31
CA VAL A 45 32.51 11.08 4.48
C VAL A 45 31.30 10.24 4.86
N HIS A 46 30.12 10.86 4.91
CA HIS A 46 28.86 10.18 5.19
C HIS A 46 28.60 9.08 4.16
N LYS A 47 28.77 9.36 2.87
CA LYS A 47 28.62 8.37 1.79
C LYS A 47 29.61 7.19 1.93
N MET A 48 30.88 7.47 2.18
CA MET A 48 31.91 6.41 2.34
C MET A 48 31.66 5.54 3.57
N LEU A 49 31.30 6.16 4.71
CA LEU A 49 30.97 5.41 5.92
C LEU A 49 29.77 4.49 5.69
N ARG A 50 28.72 4.98 5.02
CA ARG A 50 27.54 4.18 4.67
C ARG A 50 27.88 3.01 3.76
N GLN A 51 28.64 3.24 2.68
CA GLN A 51 29.05 2.17 1.74
C GLN A 51 29.87 1.05 2.40
N SER A 52 30.55 1.35 3.51
CA SER A 52 31.37 0.37 4.25
C SER A 52 30.67 -0.21 5.49
N ALA A 53 29.45 0.24 5.77
CA ALA A 53 28.72 -0.11 6.97
C ALA A 53 28.29 -1.58 6.96
N SER A 54 28.02 -2.10 8.14
CA SER A 54 27.53 -3.45 8.40
C SER A 54 26.73 -3.44 9.70
N ARG A 55 26.09 -4.55 10.07
CA ARG A 55 25.33 -4.69 11.33
C ARG A 55 26.12 -4.28 12.60
N ASN A 56 27.45 -4.34 12.56
CA ASN A 56 28.33 -3.93 13.67
C ASN A 56 28.84 -2.49 13.56
N SER A 57 28.41 -1.71 12.56
CA SER A 57 28.79 -0.31 12.42
C SER A 57 27.87 0.56 13.25
N ALA A 58 28.40 1.55 13.97
CA ALA A 58 27.62 2.53 14.71
C ALA A 58 28.47 3.80 14.82
N ILE A 59 28.14 4.84 14.06
CA ILE A 59 28.86 6.12 14.06
C ILE A 59 27.87 7.28 14.16
N SER A 60 28.02 8.17 15.14
CA SER A 60 27.27 9.43 15.21
C SER A 60 28.12 10.59 14.70
N CYS A 61 27.49 11.57 14.04
CA CYS A 61 28.13 12.82 13.62
C CYS A 61 27.44 14.03 14.24
N HIS A 62 28.19 14.84 14.96
CA HIS A 62 27.73 16.06 15.62
C HIS A 62 28.35 17.30 15.00
N TRP A 63 27.53 18.31 14.71
CA TRP A 63 27.98 19.65 14.36
C TRP A 63 28.08 20.52 15.61
N ILE A 64 29.26 21.09 15.83
CA ILE A 64 29.49 22.09 16.86
C ILE A 64 29.08 23.45 16.29
N ARG A 65 27.93 23.97 16.74
CA ARG A 65 27.43 25.30 16.32
C ARG A 65 28.02 26.43 17.15
N SER A 66 28.21 26.19 18.44
CA SER A 66 28.81 27.12 19.40
C SER A 66 29.47 26.31 20.52
N ARG A 67 30.13 26.99 21.47
CA ARG A 67 30.76 26.34 22.64
C ARG A 67 29.80 25.50 23.50
N SER A 68 28.50 25.82 23.49
CA SER A 68 27.47 25.17 24.30
C SER A 68 26.43 24.39 23.48
N ARG A 69 26.52 24.41 22.15
CA ARG A 69 25.50 23.82 21.28
C ARG A 69 26.09 22.81 20.31
N PHE A 70 25.81 21.54 20.60
CA PHE A 70 26.05 20.40 19.74
C PHE A 70 24.75 20.02 19.06
N GLN A 71 24.79 19.76 17.75
CA GLN A 71 23.64 19.29 17.00
C GLN A 71 24.00 17.94 16.36
N LEU A 72 23.26 16.88 16.68
CA LEU A 72 23.33 15.64 15.93
C LEU A 72 22.93 15.90 14.47
N LEU A 73 23.79 15.50 13.53
CA LEU A 73 23.49 15.58 12.10
C LEU A 73 22.91 14.26 11.59
N TRP A 74 23.55 13.14 11.94
CA TRP A 74 23.15 11.81 11.49
C TRP A 74 23.87 10.72 12.29
N VAL A 75 23.34 9.49 12.19
CA VAL A 75 23.95 8.26 12.69
C VAL A 75 24.03 7.24 11.53
N VAL A 76 25.16 6.56 11.39
CA VAL A 76 25.40 5.49 10.41
C VAL A 76 25.49 4.14 11.12
N GLY A 77 24.68 3.18 10.67
CA GLY A 77 24.62 1.82 11.20
C GLY A 77 23.64 1.69 12.39
N ASN A 78 24.01 0.87 13.37
CA ASN A 78 23.18 0.52 14.53
C ASN A 78 22.96 1.73 15.45
N LYS A 79 21.76 2.32 15.35
CA LYS A 79 21.33 3.48 16.13
C LYS A 79 21.15 3.15 17.61
N ASN A 80 20.89 1.90 17.98
CA ASN A 80 20.63 1.48 19.37
C ASN A 80 21.87 1.64 20.27
N LYS A 81 23.05 1.88 19.68
CA LYS A 81 24.27 2.23 20.41
C LYS A 81 24.30 3.69 20.88
N PHE A 82 23.34 4.51 20.46
CA PHE A 82 23.24 5.93 20.79
C PHE A 82 21.83 6.29 21.29
N ASN A 83 21.70 7.36 22.06
CA ASN A 83 20.41 7.94 22.41
C ASN A 83 19.89 8.88 21.28
N ASN A 84 18.74 9.53 21.48
CA ASN A 84 18.13 10.44 20.50
C ASN A 84 19.02 11.64 20.13
N GLU A 85 19.98 12.00 20.98
CA GLU A 85 20.96 13.07 20.74
C GLU A 85 22.27 12.54 20.12
N GLY A 86 22.34 11.24 19.85
CA GLY A 86 23.51 10.58 19.28
C GLY A 86 24.64 10.35 20.30
N HIS A 87 24.36 10.50 21.60
CA HIS A 87 25.32 10.23 22.66
C HIS A 87 25.31 8.75 23.03
N VAL A 88 26.46 8.22 23.43
CA VAL A 88 26.56 6.84 23.91
C VAL A 88 25.82 6.75 25.25
N PRO A 89 24.78 5.91 25.38
CA PRO A 89 24.00 5.82 26.60
C PRO A 89 24.83 5.18 27.72
N VAL A 90 24.81 5.79 28.89
CA VAL A 90 25.56 5.31 30.07
C VAL A 90 24.84 4.14 30.75
N ASN A 91 23.50 4.14 30.68
CA ASN A 91 22.65 3.05 31.13
C ASN A 91 21.84 2.53 29.95
N ARG A 92 21.66 1.21 29.87
CA ARG A 92 20.81 0.55 28.87
C ARG A 92 19.73 -0.24 29.57
N THR A 93 18.52 -0.15 29.05
CA THR A 93 17.40 -1.02 29.40
C THR A 93 17.06 -1.82 28.14
N GLU A 94 17.15 -3.14 28.21
CA GLU A 94 16.68 -4.00 27.13
C GLU A 94 15.16 -4.10 27.21
N LYS A 95 14.49 -3.62 26.16
CA LYS A 95 13.06 -3.81 25.98
C LYS A 95 12.90 -5.20 25.35
N SER A 96 12.25 -6.12 26.04
CA SER A 96 11.86 -7.39 25.43
C SER A 96 11.00 -7.08 24.20
N LEU A 97 11.35 -7.66 23.04
CA LEU A 97 10.50 -7.65 21.86
C LEU A 97 9.14 -8.34 22.14
N LEU A 98 9.05 -9.10 23.24
CA LEU A 98 7.88 -9.85 23.71
C LEU A 98 7.20 -9.16 24.92
N GLY A 99 7.27 -7.82 25.02
CA GLY A 99 6.91 -7.07 26.23
C GLY A 99 5.74 -6.10 26.10
N SER A 100 4.55 -6.54 26.54
CA SER A 100 3.33 -5.85 27.05
C SER A 100 2.99 -4.39 26.69
N GLN A 101 3.91 -3.43 26.65
CA GLN A 101 3.54 -2.01 26.47
C GLN A 101 2.90 -1.69 25.10
N TYR A 102 3.35 -2.32 24.02
CA TYR A 102 2.74 -2.18 22.69
C TYR A 102 1.60 -3.17 22.45
N GLU A 103 1.69 -4.38 23.04
CA GLU A 103 0.59 -5.36 23.06
C GLU A 103 -0.65 -4.80 23.77
N ASN A 104 -0.48 -3.96 24.80
CA ASN A 104 -1.58 -3.40 25.58
C ASN A 104 -2.57 -2.58 24.75
N ASN A 105 -2.14 -1.97 23.64
CA ASN A 105 -3.04 -1.23 22.76
C ASN A 105 -3.67 -2.14 21.69
N TRP A 106 -3.12 -3.31 21.41
CA TRP A 106 -3.64 -4.26 20.43
C TRP A 106 -4.60 -5.25 21.08
N LYS A 107 -5.78 -4.78 21.49
CA LYS A 107 -6.85 -5.60 22.12
C LYS A 107 -7.09 -6.94 21.44
N TYR A 108 -7.17 -6.94 20.11
CA TYR A 108 -7.54 -8.11 19.31
C TYR A 108 -6.33 -8.93 18.79
N LEU A 109 -5.09 -8.63 19.23
CA LEU A 109 -3.92 -9.42 18.82
C LEU A 109 -4.08 -10.92 19.12
N PRO A 110 -4.60 -11.35 20.29
CA PRO A 110 -4.82 -12.76 20.57
C PRO A 110 -5.84 -13.42 19.61
N LEU A 111 -6.84 -12.67 19.15
CA LEU A 111 -7.80 -13.16 18.16
C LEU A 111 -7.18 -13.28 16.77
N ILE A 112 -6.40 -12.28 16.35
CA ILE A 112 -5.66 -12.33 15.08
C ILE A 112 -4.75 -13.56 15.08
N ASP A 113 -4.03 -13.79 16.18
CA ASP A 113 -3.18 -14.98 16.36
C ASP A 113 -3.99 -16.28 16.26
N ALA A 114 -5.09 -16.40 17.01
CA ALA A 114 -5.94 -17.60 17.01
C ALA A 114 -6.49 -17.94 15.61
N PHE A 115 -7.05 -16.96 14.90
CA PHE A 115 -7.56 -17.16 13.54
C PHE A 115 -6.45 -17.45 12.54
N THR A 116 -5.31 -16.76 12.64
CA THR A 116 -4.16 -16.97 11.75
C THR A 116 -3.63 -18.39 11.87
N ARG A 117 -3.46 -18.91 13.10
CA ARG A 117 -2.96 -20.27 13.33
C ARG A 117 -3.91 -21.34 12.81
N LEU A 118 -5.20 -21.21 13.11
CA LEU A 118 -6.20 -22.16 12.62
C LEU A 118 -6.31 -22.11 11.10
N ALA A 119 -6.29 -20.92 10.50
CA ALA A 119 -6.29 -20.79 9.05
C ALA A 119 -5.03 -21.39 8.43
N GLY A 120 -3.84 -21.14 8.99
CA GLY A 120 -2.58 -21.74 8.54
C GLY A 120 -2.60 -23.27 8.57
N LEU A 121 -3.20 -23.88 9.59
CA LEU A 121 -3.32 -25.34 9.70
C LEU A 121 -4.36 -25.96 8.74
N LEU A 122 -5.26 -25.16 8.17
CA LEU A 122 -6.41 -25.65 7.38
C LEU A 122 -6.44 -25.12 5.93
N HIS A 123 -5.69 -24.07 5.58
CA HIS A 123 -5.81 -23.36 4.29
C HIS A 123 -5.60 -24.28 3.08
N ASP A 124 -4.64 -25.20 3.21
CA ASP A 124 -4.21 -26.13 2.16
C ASP A 124 -4.66 -27.57 2.40
N TRP A 125 -5.62 -27.80 3.28
CA TRP A 125 -6.11 -29.14 3.60
C TRP A 125 -6.62 -29.89 2.36
N GLY A 126 -7.20 -29.17 1.39
CA GLY A 126 -7.65 -29.68 0.09
C GLY A 126 -6.55 -30.18 -0.85
N LYS A 127 -5.28 -29.86 -0.58
CA LYS A 127 -4.13 -30.44 -1.33
C LYS A 127 -4.00 -31.95 -1.13
N ALA A 128 -4.68 -32.52 -0.13
CA ALA A 128 -4.76 -33.98 0.06
C ALA A 128 -5.55 -34.72 -1.04
N SER A 129 -6.27 -33.99 -1.91
CA SER A 129 -7.03 -34.61 -3.00
C SER A 129 -6.15 -35.41 -3.96
N ARG A 130 -6.71 -36.50 -4.50
CA ARG A 130 -6.05 -37.36 -5.49
C ARG A 130 -5.53 -36.55 -6.67
N LEU A 131 -6.34 -35.62 -7.17
CA LEU A 131 -5.97 -34.81 -8.32
C LEU A 131 -4.73 -33.97 -8.04
N PHE A 132 -4.69 -33.27 -6.89
CA PHE A 132 -3.57 -32.41 -6.53
C PHE A 132 -2.28 -33.22 -6.32
N GLN A 133 -2.36 -34.36 -5.63
CA GLN A 133 -1.19 -35.25 -5.46
C GLN A 133 -0.69 -35.81 -6.80
N THR A 134 -1.59 -36.18 -7.71
CA THR A 134 -1.23 -36.65 -9.06
C THR A 134 -0.60 -35.53 -9.91
N LYS A 135 -1.01 -34.28 -9.70
CA LYS A 135 -0.43 -33.11 -10.36
C LYS A 135 1.00 -32.83 -9.92
N LEU A 136 1.32 -33.08 -8.64
CA LEU A 136 2.68 -32.93 -8.12
C LEU A 136 3.64 -34.06 -8.53
N ASP A 137 3.12 -35.20 -8.99
CA ASP A 137 3.93 -36.35 -9.40
C ASP A 137 4.88 -35.97 -10.56
N PRO A 138 6.21 -36.09 -10.38
CA PRO A 138 7.19 -35.84 -11.43
C PRO A 138 6.99 -36.62 -12.73
N GLN A 139 6.33 -37.78 -12.67
CA GLN A 139 6.07 -38.63 -13.84
C GLN A 139 4.85 -38.16 -14.66
N CYS A 140 4.05 -37.25 -14.12
CA CYS A 140 2.81 -36.78 -14.72
C CYS A 140 3.05 -35.72 -15.81
N LYS A 141 2.84 -36.11 -17.07
CA LYS A 141 2.98 -35.21 -18.25
C LYS A 141 1.86 -34.17 -18.39
N THR A 142 0.78 -34.31 -17.63
CA THR A 142 -0.37 -33.38 -17.61
C THR A 142 -0.27 -32.32 -16.50
N SER A 143 0.89 -32.20 -15.83
CA SER A 143 1.11 -31.26 -14.71
C SER A 143 1.11 -29.77 -15.07
N ALA A 144 0.85 -29.42 -16.34
CA ALA A 144 0.70 -28.06 -16.85
C ALA A 144 -0.77 -27.68 -17.11
N LYS A 145 -1.73 -28.39 -16.49
CA LYS A 145 -3.16 -28.11 -16.59
C LYS A 145 -3.78 -27.77 -15.23
N GLY A 146 -4.70 -26.80 -15.27
CA GLY A 146 -5.42 -26.30 -14.10
C GLY A 146 -6.22 -27.36 -13.37
N ASP A 147 -6.33 -27.17 -12.06
CA ASP A 147 -7.24 -27.93 -11.23
C ASP A 147 -8.68 -27.49 -11.57
N PRO A 148 -9.59 -28.42 -11.91
CA PRO A 148 -11.00 -28.12 -12.18
C PRO A 148 -11.66 -27.35 -11.03
N ILE A 149 -11.26 -27.65 -9.80
CA ILE A 149 -11.65 -26.95 -8.58
C ILE A 149 -10.37 -26.62 -7.82
N ARG A 150 -10.20 -25.35 -7.44
CA ARG A 150 -9.00 -24.93 -6.71
C ARG A 150 -8.96 -25.52 -5.31
N HIS A 151 -7.77 -25.83 -4.81
CA HIS A 151 -7.59 -26.55 -3.56
C HIS A 151 -8.13 -25.79 -2.35
N GLU A 152 -8.09 -24.46 -2.35
CA GLU A 152 -8.66 -23.63 -1.27
C GLU A 152 -10.18 -23.80 -1.12
N TRP A 153 -10.90 -24.10 -2.22
CA TRP A 153 -12.33 -24.40 -2.16
C TRP A 153 -12.56 -25.78 -1.55
N ILE A 154 -11.74 -26.78 -1.90
CA ILE A 154 -11.82 -28.10 -1.27
C ILE A 154 -11.48 -28.01 0.22
N SER A 155 -10.47 -27.22 0.61
CA SER A 155 -10.13 -26.95 2.01
C SER A 155 -11.32 -26.39 2.80
N VAL A 156 -12.03 -25.39 2.26
CA VAL A 156 -13.18 -24.79 2.96
C VAL A 156 -14.36 -25.77 3.02
N LEU A 157 -14.55 -26.62 2.02
CA LEU A 157 -15.58 -27.67 2.06
C LEU A 157 -15.26 -28.73 3.12
N LEU A 158 -14.00 -29.15 3.25
CA LEU A 158 -13.55 -30.06 4.31
C LEU A 158 -13.80 -29.46 5.70
N PHE A 159 -13.46 -28.18 5.89
CA PHE A 159 -13.74 -27.48 7.13
C PHE A 159 -15.23 -27.33 7.39
N SER A 160 -16.02 -26.97 6.37
CA SER A 160 -17.48 -26.90 6.49
C SER A 160 -18.10 -28.25 6.84
N ALA A 161 -17.58 -29.36 6.29
CA ALA A 161 -18.00 -30.70 6.63
C ALA A 161 -17.73 -30.99 8.12
N LEU A 162 -16.56 -30.60 8.62
CA LEU A 162 -16.17 -30.77 10.02
C LEU A 162 -17.11 -30.00 10.96
N VAL A 163 -17.51 -28.78 10.59
CA VAL A 163 -18.46 -27.99 11.38
C VAL A 163 -19.86 -28.63 11.34
N LYS A 164 -20.34 -29.03 10.15
CA LYS A 164 -21.70 -29.56 9.94
C LYS A 164 -21.92 -30.98 10.45
N THR A 165 -20.86 -31.77 10.59
CA THR A 165 -20.92 -33.13 11.13
C THR A 165 -20.64 -33.18 12.64
N SER A 166 -20.36 -32.03 13.27
CA SER A 166 -20.23 -31.91 14.73
C SER A 166 -21.57 -32.04 15.44
N ASP A 167 -21.56 -32.31 16.75
CA ASP A 167 -22.77 -32.57 17.54
C ASP A 167 -23.78 -31.41 17.52
N GLN A 168 -23.29 -30.17 17.57
CA GLN A 168 -24.09 -28.94 17.51
C GLN A 168 -23.54 -27.96 16.46
N PRO A 169 -23.87 -28.13 15.17
CA PRO A 169 -23.31 -27.34 14.06
C PRO A 169 -23.54 -25.83 14.13
N GLN A 170 -24.52 -25.37 14.92
CA GLN A 170 -24.85 -23.95 15.09
C GLN A 170 -23.97 -23.24 16.14
N HIS A 171 -23.12 -23.97 16.86
CA HIS A 171 -22.32 -23.43 17.95
C HIS A 171 -20.82 -23.66 17.70
N ASP A 172 -20.03 -22.58 17.77
CA ASP A 172 -18.58 -22.66 17.53
C ASP A 172 -17.87 -23.61 18.51
N LEU A 173 -18.37 -23.73 19.74
CA LEU A 173 -17.83 -24.65 20.74
C LEU A 173 -17.82 -26.12 20.29
N SER A 174 -18.81 -26.54 19.50
CA SER A 174 -18.97 -27.93 19.07
C SER A 174 -17.82 -28.38 18.18
N TRP A 175 -17.56 -27.65 17.09
CA TRP A 175 -16.48 -27.99 16.17
C TRP A 175 -15.10 -27.75 16.79
N LEU A 176 -14.96 -26.75 17.66
CA LEU A 176 -13.74 -26.53 18.42
C LEU A 176 -13.43 -27.70 19.36
N ASP A 177 -14.43 -28.23 20.06
CA ASP A 177 -14.24 -29.39 20.95
C ASP A 177 -13.86 -30.65 20.18
N THR A 178 -14.38 -30.84 18.96
CA THR A 178 -13.92 -31.90 18.05
C THR A 178 -12.42 -31.77 17.73
N LEU A 179 -11.94 -30.56 17.45
CA LEU A 179 -10.52 -30.30 17.18
C LEU A 179 -9.65 -30.46 18.44
N ILE A 180 -10.11 -29.94 19.58
CA ILE A 180 -9.40 -30.00 20.86
C ILE A 180 -9.23 -31.45 21.31
N THR A 181 -10.28 -32.26 21.18
CA THR A 181 -10.26 -33.70 21.53
C THR A 181 -9.62 -34.58 20.47
N GLN A 182 -9.17 -33.99 19.34
CA GLN A 182 -8.52 -34.68 18.22
C GLN A 182 -9.38 -35.81 17.61
N ARG A 183 -10.71 -35.63 17.60
CA ARG A 183 -11.69 -36.63 17.13
C ARG A 183 -12.16 -36.36 15.69
N ILE A 184 -11.23 -36.25 14.75
CA ILE A 184 -11.56 -36.04 13.33
C ILE A 184 -11.89 -37.39 12.67
N ASP A 185 -13.14 -37.55 12.23
CA ASP A 185 -13.62 -38.74 11.51
C ASP A 185 -13.57 -38.50 10.00
N GLU A 186 -12.46 -38.90 9.37
CA GLU A 186 -12.24 -38.67 7.92
C GLU A 186 -13.33 -39.32 7.06
N ALA A 187 -13.86 -40.47 7.47
CA ALA A 187 -14.89 -41.18 6.70
C ALA A 187 -16.18 -40.35 6.66
N LYS A 188 -16.58 -39.75 7.78
CA LYS A 188 -17.74 -38.82 7.81
C LYS A 188 -17.52 -37.60 6.92
N LEU A 189 -16.32 -37.01 6.93
CA LEU A 189 -16.01 -35.84 6.10
C LEU A 189 -16.07 -36.17 4.61
N GLN A 190 -15.47 -37.30 4.20
CA GLN A 190 -15.45 -37.77 2.82
C GLN A 190 -16.86 -38.14 2.31
N ASN A 191 -17.68 -38.78 3.15
CA ASN A 191 -19.06 -39.09 2.82
C ASN A 191 -19.87 -37.81 2.59
N TRP A 192 -19.74 -36.83 3.49
CA TRP A 192 -20.42 -35.54 3.35
C TRP A 192 -20.02 -34.81 2.05
N LEU A 193 -18.74 -34.80 1.70
CA LEU A 193 -18.25 -34.20 0.45
C LEU A 193 -18.82 -34.89 -0.80
N THR A 194 -18.91 -36.22 -0.77
CA THR A 194 -19.46 -37.02 -1.88
C THR A 194 -20.97 -36.76 -2.05
N GLU A 195 -21.70 -36.63 -0.94
CA GLU A 195 -23.10 -36.20 -0.93
C GLU A 195 -23.27 -34.79 -1.50
N GLN A 196 -22.37 -33.85 -1.18
CA GLN A 196 -22.39 -32.50 -1.76
C GLN A 196 -22.16 -32.52 -3.28
N GLN A 197 -21.21 -33.35 -3.76
CA GLN A 197 -20.89 -33.42 -5.19
C GLN A 197 -22.07 -33.97 -6.02
N SER A 198 -22.84 -34.91 -5.47
CA SER A 198 -23.98 -35.53 -6.17
C SER A 198 -25.20 -34.62 -6.28
N HIS A 199 -25.39 -33.68 -5.35
CA HIS A 199 -26.56 -32.79 -5.27
C HIS A 199 -26.32 -31.40 -5.89
N GLN A 200 -25.63 -31.34 -7.04
CA GLN A 200 -25.01 -30.17 -7.72
C GLN A 200 -25.78 -28.81 -7.76
N GLN A 201 -27.02 -28.71 -7.30
CA GLN A 201 -27.83 -27.49 -7.35
C GLN A 201 -28.56 -27.08 -6.05
N GLU A 202 -28.70 -27.93 -5.03
CA GLU A 202 -29.58 -27.61 -3.87
C GLU A 202 -28.86 -27.25 -2.56
N ILE A 203 -27.62 -27.72 -2.35
CA ILE A 203 -26.95 -27.53 -1.05
C ILE A 203 -25.90 -26.42 -1.14
N LYS A 204 -26.07 -25.39 -0.30
CA LYS A 204 -25.10 -24.30 -0.14
C LYS A 204 -24.16 -24.67 1.01
N PRO A 205 -22.91 -25.11 0.73
CA PRO A 205 -22.05 -25.68 1.76
C PRO A 205 -21.67 -24.66 2.84
N LEU A 206 -21.54 -23.39 2.49
CA LEU A 206 -21.12 -22.33 3.41
C LEU A 206 -22.30 -21.61 4.12
N THR A 207 -23.54 -22.06 3.96
CA THR A 207 -24.68 -21.51 4.71
C THR A 207 -24.79 -22.10 6.11
N HIS A 208 -25.35 -21.31 7.03
CA HIS A 208 -25.63 -21.68 8.42
C HIS A 208 -24.39 -22.08 9.23
N LEU A 209 -23.20 -21.57 8.85
CA LEU A 209 -22.02 -21.67 9.67
C LEU A 209 -22.11 -20.65 10.83
N PRO A 210 -21.65 -21.01 12.04
CA PRO A 210 -21.51 -20.06 13.14
C PRO A 210 -20.45 -19.00 12.84
N ASP A 211 -20.38 -17.93 13.64
CA ASP A 211 -19.61 -16.74 13.31
C ASP A 211 -18.10 -17.00 13.20
N ALA A 212 -17.50 -17.77 14.13
CA ALA A 212 -16.05 -18.01 14.08
C ALA A 212 -15.69 -18.97 12.94
N ALA A 213 -16.49 -20.01 12.73
CA ALA A 213 -16.39 -20.86 11.54
C ALA A 213 -16.54 -20.04 10.23
N SER A 214 -17.41 -19.04 10.20
CA SER A 214 -17.59 -18.19 9.04
C SER A 214 -16.33 -17.35 8.74
N LEU A 215 -15.73 -16.74 9.76
CA LEU A 215 -14.49 -15.99 9.57
C LEU A 215 -13.33 -16.89 9.13
N LEU A 216 -13.18 -18.06 9.76
CA LEU A 216 -12.15 -19.03 9.40
C LEU A 216 -12.35 -19.55 7.96
N SER A 217 -13.59 -19.82 7.56
CA SER A 217 -13.91 -20.24 6.18
C SER A 217 -13.54 -19.18 5.16
N TRP A 218 -13.77 -17.90 5.46
CA TRP A 218 -13.37 -16.80 4.60
C TRP A 218 -11.84 -16.68 4.49
N LEU A 219 -11.09 -16.87 5.58
CA LEU A 219 -9.62 -16.86 5.56
C LEU A 219 -9.08 -18.00 4.69
N ILE A 220 -9.61 -19.21 4.85
CA ILE A 220 -9.23 -20.39 4.04
C ILE A 220 -9.52 -20.12 2.57
N VAL A 221 -10.71 -19.67 2.19
CA VAL A 221 -11.05 -19.53 0.77
C VAL A 221 -10.38 -18.32 0.11
N SER A 222 -9.92 -17.33 0.89
CA SER A 222 -9.41 -16.05 0.36
C SER A 222 -7.89 -15.93 0.32
N HIS A 223 -7.13 -16.91 0.82
CA HIS A 223 -5.67 -16.79 1.00
C HIS A 223 -4.86 -16.71 -0.31
N HIS A 224 -5.42 -17.13 -1.46
CA HIS A 224 -4.78 -16.93 -2.77
C HIS A 224 -5.46 -15.83 -3.61
N ARG A 225 -6.78 -15.73 -3.51
CA ARG A 225 -7.59 -14.74 -4.24
C ARG A 225 -8.84 -14.41 -3.46
N LEU A 226 -9.32 -13.18 -3.59
CA LEU A 226 -10.66 -12.83 -3.14
C LEU A 226 -11.69 -13.48 -4.08
N PRO A 227 -12.84 -13.93 -3.56
CA PRO A 227 -13.93 -14.41 -4.41
C PRO A 227 -14.34 -13.36 -5.44
N SER A 228 -14.39 -13.75 -6.72
CA SER A 228 -14.67 -12.83 -7.83
C SER A 228 -15.76 -13.37 -8.73
N LEU A 229 -16.80 -12.57 -8.98
CA LEU A 229 -17.84 -12.86 -9.96
C LEU A 229 -17.36 -12.44 -11.36
N ARG A 230 -17.53 -13.32 -12.35
CA ARG A 230 -17.14 -13.06 -13.74
C ARG A 230 -18.33 -12.82 -14.68
N VAL A 231 -19.56 -13.05 -14.21
CA VAL A 231 -20.78 -12.99 -15.03
C VAL A 231 -21.51 -11.68 -14.79
N ASP A 232 -21.49 -10.77 -15.77
CA ASP A 232 -22.06 -9.42 -15.69
C ASP A 232 -23.52 -9.40 -15.21
N LYS A 233 -24.32 -10.40 -15.60
CA LYS A 233 -25.72 -10.54 -15.16
C LYS A 233 -25.84 -10.83 -13.66
N GLU A 234 -24.98 -11.70 -13.11
CA GLU A 234 -24.97 -11.99 -11.67
C GLU A 234 -24.43 -10.80 -10.87
N ILE A 235 -23.40 -10.11 -11.40
CA ILE A 235 -22.87 -8.88 -10.81
C ILE A 235 -23.98 -7.84 -10.71
N ASN A 236 -24.71 -7.58 -11.80
CA ASN A 236 -25.80 -6.60 -11.80
C ASN A 236 -26.95 -6.96 -10.86
N ASN A 237 -27.22 -8.25 -10.63
CA ASN A 237 -28.23 -8.69 -9.67
C ASN A 237 -27.82 -8.44 -8.20
N LEU A 238 -26.52 -8.34 -7.94
CA LEU A 238 -25.96 -8.10 -6.61
C LEU A 238 -25.54 -6.65 -6.39
N LYS A 239 -25.52 -5.81 -7.44
CA LYS A 239 -25.34 -4.37 -7.31
C LYS A 239 -26.43 -3.79 -6.39
N ASP A 240 -26.05 -2.77 -5.64
CA ASP A 240 -26.92 -2.04 -4.69
C ASP A 240 -27.48 -2.85 -3.51
N HIS A 241 -27.07 -4.11 -3.32
CA HIS A 241 -27.45 -4.92 -2.16
C HIS A 241 -26.31 -4.98 -1.15
N THR A 242 -26.53 -4.42 0.04
CA THR A 242 -25.52 -4.45 1.11
C THR A 242 -25.19 -5.88 1.52
N CYS A 243 -23.94 -6.08 1.94
CA CYS A 243 -23.42 -7.34 2.46
C CYS A 243 -22.66 -7.05 3.76
N ASP A 244 -23.44 -6.84 4.81
CA ASP A 244 -22.92 -6.20 6.03
C ASP A 244 -22.25 -7.19 6.99
N THR A 245 -22.51 -8.50 6.83
CA THR A 245 -21.96 -9.55 7.70
C THR A 245 -21.22 -10.62 6.90
N ILE A 246 -20.21 -11.22 7.53
CA ILE A 246 -19.44 -12.32 6.94
C ILE A 246 -20.32 -13.55 6.66
N THR A 247 -21.30 -13.82 7.52
CA THR A 247 -22.25 -14.92 7.35
C THR A 247 -23.08 -14.72 6.08
N LEU A 248 -23.56 -13.50 5.82
CA LEU A 248 -24.28 -13.20 4.58
C LEU A 248 -23.38 -13.29 3.35
N LEU A 249 -22.10 -12.89 3.45
CA LEU A 249 -21.12 -13.06 2.39
C LEU A 249 -20.95 -14.54 2.04
N LEU A 250 -20.72 -15.40 3.04
CA LEU A 250 -20.59 -16.84 2.85
C LEU A 250 -21.85 -17.50 2.28
N GLN A 251 -23.04 -17.03 2.66
CA GLN A 251 -24.31 -17.52 2.10
C GLN A 251 -24.46 -17.22 0.60
N ARG A 252 -23.84 -16.14 0.12
CA ARG A 252 -23.84 -15.74 -1.30
C ARG A 252 -22.72 -16.41 -2.09
N LEU A 253 -21.63 -16.79 -1.43
CA LEU A 253 -20.47 -17.41 -2.07
C LEU A 253 -20.82 -18.73 -2.73
N LYS A 254 -20.31 -18.89 -3.94
CA LYS A 254 -20.48 -20.08 -4.76
C LYS A 254 -19.14 -20.49 -5.36
N GLN A 255 -19.05 -21.76 -5.72
CA GLN A 255 -17.88 -22.32 -6.39
C GLN A 255 -17.53 -21.58 -7.71
N ASN A 256 -18.54 -21.05 -8.42
CA ASN A 256 -18.34 -20.30 -9.66
C ASN A 256 -17.72 -18.90 -9.48
N TRP A 257 -17.42 -18.47 -8.24
CA TRP A 257 -16.82 -17.16 -7.94
C TRP A 257 -15.29 -17.22 -8.03
N GLY A 258 -14.77 -17.81 -9.10
CA GLY A 258 -13.33 -17.91 -9.39
C GLY A 258 -12.62 -19.13 -8.79
N TYR A 259 -13.37 -20.12 -8.29
CA TYR A 259 -12.81 -21.37 -7.74
C TYR A 259 -13.01 -22.61 -8.62
N GLU A 260 -13.72 -22.48 -9.73
CA GLU A 260 -13.84 -23.52 -10.76
C GLU A 260 -13.13 -23.08 -12.05
N ASN A 261 -12.51 -24.05 -12.72
CA ASN A 261 -11.92 -23.88 -14.04
C ASN A 261 -12.66 -24.76 -15.06
N ARG A 262 -13.57 -24.16 -15.84
CA ARG A 262 -14.41 -24.84 -16.85
C ARG A 262 -14.01 -24.51 -18.29
N GLN A 263 -12.71 -24.43 -18.58
CA GLN A 263 -12.21 -24.13 -19.93
C GLN A 263 -12.60 -25.21 -20.97
N ASP A 264 -12.51 -26.49 -20.60
CA ASP A 264 -12.99 -27.63 -21.39
C ASP A 264 -13.95 -28.46 -20.54
N GLU A 265 -15.24 -28.42 -20.89
CA GLU A 265 -16.30 -29.11 -20.15
C GLU A 265 -16.09 -30.63 -20.13
N LYS A 266 -15.56 -31.23 -21.20
CA LYS A 266 -15.30 -32.68 -21.23
C LYS A 266 -14.18 -33.05 -20.27
N GLU A 267 -13.12 -32.25 -20.24
CA GLU A 267 -12.00 -32.45 -19.32
C GLU A 267 -12.43 -32.20 -17.86
N TYR A 268 -13.22 -31.14 -17.62
CA TYR A 268 -13.77 -30.82 -16.31
C TYR A 268 -14.56 -32.00 -15.74
N GLN A 269 -15.52 -32.54 -16.51
CA GLN A 269 -16.34 -33.68 -16.08
C GLN A 269 -15.53 -34.95 -15.82
N GLN A 270 -14.40 -35.15 -16.52
CA GLN A 270 -13.53 -36.31 -16.31
C GLN A 270 -12.66 -36.20 -15.05
N ARG A 271 -12.25 -34.99 -14.67
CA ARG A 271 -11.27 -34.76 -13.60
C ARG A 271 -11.91 -34.32 -12.28
N VAL A 272 -13.11 -33.72 -12.29
CA VAL A 272 -13.74 -33.12 -11.12
C VAL A 272 -13.96 -34.12 -9.97
N SER A 273 -14.27 -35.39 -10.27
CA SER A 273 -14.42 -36.42 -9.22
C SER A 273 -13.14 -36.64 -8.43
N GLN A 274 -11.98 -36.52 -9.08
CA GLN A 274 -10.68 -36.72 -8.44
C GLN A 274 -10.33 -35.60 -7.44
N CYS A 275 -11.02 -34.45 -7.48
CA CYS A 275 -10.89 -33.39 -6.47
C CYS A 275 -11.49 -33.78 -5.11
N PHE A 276 -12.41 -34.74 -5.09
CA PHE A 276 -13.14 -35.19 -3.89
C PHE A 276 -12.71 -36.60 -3.43
N GLU A 277 -11.73 -37.22 -4.10
CA GLU A 277 -11.16 -38.51 -3.73
C GLU A 277 -9.88 -38.31 -2.90
N PHE A 278 -9.75 -39.04 -1.78
CA PHE A 278 -8.62 -38.93 -0.85
C PHE A 278 -8.01 -40.32 -0.54
N PRO A 279 -7.34 -40.96 -1.51
CA PRO A 279 -6.89 -42.36 -1.38
C PRO A 279 -5.83 -42.58 -0.30
N GLN A 280 -5.05 -41.56 0.03
CA GLN A 280 -4.03 -41.59 1.08
C GLN A 280 -4.58 -41.10 2.44
N GLY A 281 -5.90 -40.88 2.54
CA GLY A 281 -6.54 -40.19 3.66
C GLY A 281 -6.40 -38.67 3.57
N LEU A 282 -6.85 -38.00 4.63
CA LEU A 282 -6.66 -36.56 4.80
C LEU A 282 -5.36 -36.31 5.59
N LEU A 283 -5.41 -36.09 6.90
CA LEU A 283 -4.25 -35.77 7.73
C LEU A 283 -4.37 -36.24 9.19
N SER A 284 -5.41 -36.99 9.54
CA SER A 284 -5.67 -37.43 10.92
C SER A 284 -4.65 -38.45 11.43
N GLN A 285 -3.78 -38.95 10.54
CA GLN A 285 -2.62 -39.77 10.90
C GLN A 285 -1.44 -38.94 11.45
N SER A 286 -1.45 -37.61 11.23
CA SER A 286 -0.41 -36.70 11.72
C SER A 286 -0.67 -36.28 13.17
N LEU A 287 0.03 -36.90 14.12
CA LEU A 287 -0.07 -36.49 15.52
C LEU A 287 0.42 -35.06 15.77
N VAL A 288 1.44 -34.61 15.02
CA VAL A 288 2.01 -33.26 15.15
C VAL A 288 0.98 -32.22 14.69
N TRP A 289 0.32 -32.46 13.56
CA TRP A 289 -0.74 -31.57 13.08
C TRP A 289 -1.98 -31.58 13.97
N LEU A 290 -2.43 -32.75 14.44
CA LEU A 290 -3.56 -32.83 15.39
C LEU A 290 -3.26 -32.09 16.71
N THR A 291 -2.01 -32.18 17.20
CA THR A 291 -1.59 -31.47 18.41
C THR A 291 -1.58 -29.96 18.21
N ALA A 292 -1.03 -29.49 17.08
CA ALA A 292 -1.05 -28.07 16.72
C ALA A 292 -2.48 -27.54 16.56
N LEU A 293 -3.35 -28.31 15.90
CA LEU A 293 -4.76 -27.96 15.68
C LEU A 293 -5.55 -27.91 16.98
N SER A 294 -5.34 -28.88 17.89
CA SER A 294 -5.93 -28.89 19.22
C SER A 294 -5.50 -27.68 20.04
N SER A 295 -4.21 -27.33 20.02
CA SER A 295 -3.69 -26.13 20.71
C SER A 295 -4.29 -24.84 20.14
N ALA A 296 -4.34 -24.69 18.81
CA ALA A 296 -4.89 -23.50 18.17
C ALA A 296 -6.41 -23.38 18.39
N ALA A 297 -7.15 -24.49 18.38
CA ALA A 297 -8.57 -24.53 18.68
C ALA A 297 -8.87 -24.18 20.14
N ASN A 298 -8.06 -24.67 21.08
CA ASN A 298 -8.19 -24.31 22.49
C ASN A 298 -7.95 -22.82 22.72
N HIS A 299 -6.97 -22.24 22.01
CA HIS A 299 -6.72 -20.79 22.05
C HIS A 299 -7.92 -20.01 21.52
N LEU A 300 -8.45 -20.34 20.33
CA LEU A 300 -9.65 -19.67 19.81
C LEU A 300 -10.86 -19.81 20.75
N LYS A 301 -11.07 -20.99 21.33
CA LYS A 301 -12.13 -21.25 22.31
C LYS A 301 -12.08 -20.27 23.49
N GLN A 302 -10.89 -19.98 24.01
CA GLN A 302 -10.70 -19.02 25.09
C GLN A 302 -11.00 -17.58 24.67
N GLN A 303 -10.80 -17.25 23.38
CA GLN A 303 -11.02 -15.92 22.83
C GLN A 303 -12.44 -15.68 22.27
N LEU A 304 -13.32 -16.70 22.23
CA LEU A 304 -14.68 -16.57 21.71
C LEU A 304 -15.49 -15.39 22.29
N PRO A 305 -15.45 -15.10 23.61
CA PRO A 305 -16.16 -13.93 24.16
C PRO A 305 -15.68 -12.61 23.55
N LEU A 306 -14.37 -12.47 23.34
CA LEU A 306 -13.77 -11.30 22.70
C LEU A 306 -14.17 -11.23 21.22
N PHE A 307 -14.30 -12.38 20.55
CA PHE A 307 -14.76 -12.45 19.16
C PHE A 307 -16.22 -12.03 19.01
N MET A 308 -17.10 -12.45 19.92
CA MET A 308 -18.49 -11.99 19.95
C MET A 308 -18.59 -10.46 20.07
N GLU A 309 -17.75 -9.85 20.89
CA GLU A 309 -17.66 -8.39 20.98
C GLU A 309 -17.22 -7.77 19.64
N ALA A 310 -16.18 -8.33 19.01
CA ALA A 310 -15.66 -7.87 17.71
C ALA A 310 -16.69 -8.01 16.57
N MET A 311 -17.57 -9.01 16.64
CA MET A 311 -18.68 -9.17 15.69
C MET A 311 -19.72 -8.07 15.86
N GLN A 312 -20.09 -7.74 17.10
CA GLN A 312 -21.10 -6.72 17.41
C GLN A 312 -20.65 -5.30 17.04
N ASN A 313 -19.40 -4.96 17.29
CA ASN A 313 -18.86 -3.62 17.02
C ASN A 313 -18.20 -3.48 15.63
N GLY A 314 -18.21 -4.54 14.81
CA GLY A 314 -17.67 -4.54 13.44
C GLY A 314 -16.14 -4.70 13.34
N SER A 315 -15.41 -4.78 14.46
CA SER A 315 -13.96 -4.96 14.48
C SER A 315 -13.48 -6.27 13.85
N TRP A 316 -14.38 -7.24 13.65
CA TRP A 316 -14.08 -8.47 12.91
C TRP A 316 -13.47 -8.21 11.53
N ARG A 317 -13.80 -7.10 10.86
CA ARG A 317 -13.20 -6.71 9.56
C ARG A 317 -11.69 -6.45 9.68
N LEU A 318 -11.28 -5.79 10.76
CA LEU A 318 -9.88 -5.52 11.07
C LEU A 318 -9.14 -6.81 11.40
N ILE A 319 -9.77 -7.71 12.17
CA ILE A 319 -9.22 -9.04 12.49
C ILE A 319 -9.03 -9.86 11.22
N ALA A 320 -10.06 -9.92 10.37
CA ALA A 320 -10.05 -10.61 9.09
C ALA A 320 -8.91 -10.12 8.19
N HIS A 321 -8.77 -8.79 8.06
CA HIS A 321 -7.72 -8.16 7.26
C HIS A 321 -6.32 -8.54 7.75
N HIS A 322 -6.04 -8.39 9.05
CA HIS A 322 -4.72 -8.70 9.61
C HIS A 322 -4.42 -10.20 9.57
N ALA A 323 -5.40 -11.06 9.90
CA ALA A 323 -5.20 -12.51 9.86
C ALA A 323 -4.92 -13.00 8.43
N ARG A 324 -5.62 -12.46 7.43
CA ARG A 324 -5.35 -12.77 6.02
C ARG A 324 -3.96 -12.30 5.60
N LEU A 325 -3.54 -11.10 6.00
CA LEU A 325 -2.20 -10.58 5.75
C LEU A 325 -1.11 -11.49 6.32
N CYS A 326 -1.26 -11.91 7.58
CA CYS A 326 -0.30 -12.78 8.26
C CYS A 326 -0.27 -14.19 7.64
N LEU A 327 -1.43 -14.77 7.33
CA LEU A 327 -1.53 -16.06 6.66
C LEU A 327 -0.81 -16.05 5.31
N MET A 328 -1.08 -15.04 4.48
CA MET A 328 -0.47 -14.94 3.15
C MET A 328 1.04 -14.68 3.22
N LEU A 329 1.50 -13.89 4.21
CA LEU A 329 2.92 -13.70 4.46
C LEU A 329 3.60 -15.01 4.88
N GLY A 330 2.99 -15.77 5.80
CA GLY A 330 3.51 -17.05 6.26
C GLY A 330 3.58 -18.10 5.15
N ASP A 331 2.51 -18.23 4.34
CA ASP A 331 2.47 -19.14 3.19
C ASP A 331 3.54 -18.76 2.15
N HIS A 332 3.58 -17.49 1.74
CA HIS A 332 4.58 -17.01 0.79
C HIS A 332 6.01 -17.21 1.31
N HIS A 333 6.26 -16.97 2.59
CA HIS A 333 7.57 -17.15 3.21
C HIS A 333 7.98 -18.63 3.18
N TYR A 334 7.18 -19.52 3.75
CA TYR A 334 7.56 -20.92 3.92
C TYR A 334 7.52 -21.72 2.61
N SER A 335 6.60 -21.43 1.69
CA SER A 335 6.57 -22.04 0.35
C SER A 335 7.88 -21.84 -0.42
N SER A 336 8.57 -20.72 -0.18
CA SER A 336 9.86 -20.43 -0.81
C SER A 336 11.03 -21.24 -0.21
N GLN A 337 10.95 -21.63 1.06
CA GLN A 337 12.04 -22.31 1.78
C GLN A 337 12.22 -23.76 1.34
N ASN A 338 13.36 -24.38 1.64
CA ASN A 338 13.56 -25.81 1.42
C ASN A 338 12.72 -26.64 2.41
N ASN A 339 12.62 -27.94 2.15
CA ASN A 339 12.01 -28.86 3.11
C ASN A 339 12.90 -29.02 4.36
N ASP A 340 12.28 -29.28 5.49
CA ASP A 340 12.94 -29.63 6.73
C ASP A 340 13.47 -31.07 6.63
N PRO A 341 14.81 -31.27 6.57
CA PRO A 341 15.39 -32.60 6.46
C PRO A 341 15.13 -33.48 7.69
N ASN A 342 14.75 -32.88 8.84
CA ASN A 342 14.46 -33.58 10.07
C ASN A 342 12.98 -33.97 10.20
N TRP A 343 12.13 -33.60 9.23
CA TRP A 343 10.70 -33.89 9.29
C TRP A 343 10.39 -35.37 8.98
N GLN A 344 10.22 -36.17 10.04
CA GLN A 344 9.97 -37.61 9.94
C GLN A 344 8.51 -37.93 10.24
N THR A 345 7.71 -38.06 9.17
CA THR A 345 6.30 -38.50 9.25
C THR A 345 6.01 -39.58 8.22
N ASN A 346 5.09 -40.50 8.54
CA ASN A 346 4.67 -41.60 7.64
C ASN A 346 3.68 -41.13 6.56
N ILE A 347 3.47 -39.82 6.44
CA ILE A 347 2.50 -39.23 5.53
C ILE A 347 3.12 -39.09 4.15
N ASN A 348 2.39 -39.60 3.16
CA ASN A 348 2.77 -39.59 1.74
C ASN A 348 1.99 -38.52 0.96
N LEU A 349 1.72 -37.38 1.60
CA LEU A 349 1.08 -36.22 0.99
C LEU A 349 2.09 -35.08 0.92
N TYR A 350 2.17 -34.42 -0.22
CA TYR A 350 3.08 -33.30 -0.47
C TYR A 350 2.30 -32.01 -0.76
N ALA A 351 2.87 -30.87 -0.38
CA ALA A 351 2.27 -29.56 -0.60
C ALA A 351 2.72 -28.91 -1.92
N ASN A 352 3.97 -29.13 -2.32
CA ASN A 352 4.59 -28.46 -3.46
C ASN A 352 5.77 -29.25 -4.07
N THR A 353 6.27 -28.74 -5.19
CA THR A 353 7.43 -29.27 -5.93
C THR A 353 8.50 -28.20 -6.14
N ALA A 354 9.73 -28.62 -6.40
CA ALA A 354 10.84 -27.78 -6.84
C ALA A 354 11.35 -28.24 -8.21
N LEU A 355 11.91 -27.31 -8.98
CA LEU A 355 12.65 -27.63 -10.20
C LEU A 355 14.08 -28.01 -9.84
N GLU A 356 14.55 -29.15 -10.36
CA GLU A 356 15.93 -29.59 -10.16
C GLU A 356 16.91 -28.74 -10.99
N PRO A 357 17.99 -28.19 -10.38
CA PRO A 357 18.91 -27.28 -11.06
C PRO A 357 19.64 -27.87 -12.28
N ASN A 358 19.81 -29.20 -12.32
CA ASN A 358 20.74 -29.86 -13.24
C ASN A 358 20.07 -30.41 -14.51
N ASN A 359 18.76 -30.64 -14.49
CA ASN A 359 18.02 -31.33 -15.55
C ASN A 359 16.62 -30.72 -15.81
N GLY A 360 16.19 -29.74 -15.00
CA GLY A 360 14.85 -29.16 -15.07
C GLY A 360 13.73 -30.12 -14.65
N GLY A 361 14.06 -31.27 -14.05
CA GLY A 361 13.07 -32.24 -13.57
C GLY A 361 12.30 -31.73 -12.36
N LYS A 362 11.01 -32.05 -12.24
CA LYS A 362 10.23 -31.74 -11.03
C LYS A 362 10.60 -32.73 -9.92
N LYS A 363 10.79 -32.24 -8.69
CA LYS A 363 10.97 -33.08 -7.49
C LYS A 363 10.01 -32.63 -6.40
N LEU A 364 9.43 -33.60 -5.70
CA LEU A 364 8.61 -33.33 -4.51
C LEU A 364 9.47 -32.63 -3.44
N LYS A 365 8.95 -31.53 -2.88
CA LYS A 365 9.71 -30.63 -2.02
C LYS A 365 9.26 -30.79 -0.56
N GLN A 366 8.15 -30.17 -0.15
CA GLN A 366 7.66 -30.18 1.24
C GLN A 366 6.49 -31.16 1.43
N LYS A 367 6.45 -31.86 2.56
CA LYS A 367 5.26 -32.65 2.95
C LYS A 367 4.10 -31.75 3.34
N LEU A 368 2.87 -32.24 3.24
CA LEU A 368 1.68 -31.44 3.51
C LEU A 368 1.55 -31.03 4.98
N ASP A 369 1.81 -31.94 5.91
CA ASP A 369 1.80 -31.67 7.34
C ASP A 369 2.93 -30.72 7.77
N GLU A 370 4.15 -30.93 7.25
CA GLU A 370 5.29 -30.03 7.39
C GLU A 370 4.94 -28.61 6.94
N HIS A 371 4.36 -28.49 5.75
CA HIS A 371 3.99 -27.22 5.16
C HIS A 371 2.97 -26.46 6.02
N LEU A 372 1.86 -27.11 6.39
CA LEU A 372 0.82 -26.48 7.22
C LEU A 372 1.35 -25.99 8.57
N LEU A 373 2.25 -26.75 9.21
CA LEU A 373 2.78 -26.39 10.53
C LEU A 373 3.76 -25.22 10.45
N ASN A 374 4.68 -25.26 9.50
CA ASN A 374 5.68 -24.22 9.38
C ASN A 374 5.11 -22.92 8.75
N VAL A 375 4.09 -23.00 7.90
CA VAL A 375 3.29 -21.83 7.49
C VAL A 375 2.62 -21.21 8.71
N THR A 376 2.03 -22.01 9.59
CA THR A 376 1.41 -21.52 10.83
C THR A 376 2.42 -20.83 11.76
N GLU A 377 3.60 -21.42 11.99
CA GLU A 377 4.63 -20.77 12.81
C GLU A 377 5.17 -19.48 12.17
N ALA A 378 5.41 -19.48 10.85
CA ALA A 378 5.80 -18.26 10.14
C ALA A 378 4.72 -17.17 10.24
N ALA A 379 3.45 -17.53 10.01
CA ALA A 379 2.34 -16.59 10.09
C ALA A 379 2.13 -16.06 11.52
N ARG A 380 2.29 -16.90 12.54
CA ARG A 380 2.27 -16.52 13.95
C ARG A 380 3.37 -15.50 14.27
N ASN A 381 4.60 -15.74 13.83
CA ASN A 381 5.69 -14.79 14.05
C ASN A 381 5.33 -13.42 13.46
N VAL A 382 4.74 -13.40 12.26
CA VAL A 382 4.25 -12.16 11.64
C VAL A 382 3.17 -11.47 12.48
N VAL A 383 2.26 -12.22 13.12
CA VAL A 383 1.26 -11.65 14.05
C VAL A 383 1.95 -10.93 15.20
N GLU A 384 2.95 -11.55 15.82
CA GLU A 384 3.74 -10.95 16.90
C GLU A 384 4.45 -9.66 16.46
N TYR A 385 4.78 -9.54 15.16
CA TYR A 385 5.40 -8.35 14.58
C TYR A 385 4.44 -7.24 14.14
N LEU A 386 3.12 -7.45 14.10
CA LEU A 386 2.15 -6.43 13.67
C LEU A 386 2.27 -5.09 14.43
N PRO A 387 2.41 -5.07 15.77
CA PRO A 387 2.60 -3.81 16.50
C PRO A 387 3.89 -3.07 16.10
N PHE A 388 4.93 -3.82 15.73
CA PHE A 388 6.20 -3.27 15.28
C PHE A 388 6.10 -2.72 13.86
N PHE A 389 5.37 -3.38 12.96
CA PHE A 389 5.08 -2.85 11.63
C PHE A 389 4.33 -1.51 11.68
N GLU A 390 3.55 -1.27 12.72
CA GLU A 390 2.84 -0.01 12.93
C GLU A 390 3.75 1.11 13.47
N SER A 391 4.68 0.80 14.38
CA SER A 391 5.35 1.81 15.22
C SER A 391 6.85 2.01 14.97
N GLU A 392 7.57 0.97 14.57
CA GLU A 392 9.03 1.01 14.38
C GLU A 392 9.53 1.52 13.01
N PRO A 393 8.72 1.56 11.92
CA PRO A 393 9.25 2.01 10.63
C PRO A 393 9.79 3.45 10.70
N PRO A 394 10.87 3.78 9.95
CA PRO A 394 11.57 5.01 10.24
C PRO A 394 10.84 6.26 9.79
N VAL A 395 11.13 7.33 10.52
CA VAL A 395 10.58 8.67 10.34
C VAL A 395 11.66 9.65 9.88
N ALA A 396 11.26 10.68 9.14
CA ALA A 396 12.14 11.80 8.80
C ALA A 396 12.03 12.87 9.87
N CYS A 397 13.15 13.19 10.51
CA CYS A 397 13.23 14.20 11.56
C CYS A 397 14.06 15.41 11.11
N ASP A 398 13.93 16.52 11.86
CA ASP A 398 14.81 17.69 11.76
C ASP A 398 14.84 18.38 10.38
N ILE A 399 13.71 18.32 9.67
CA ILE A 399 13.56 18.87 8.33
C ILE A 399 13.53 20.41 8.39
N LYS A 400 14.69 21.05 8.18
CA LYS A 400 14.88 22.51 8.34
C LYS A 400 13.89 23.36 7.54
N LYS A 401 13.48 22.90 6.36
CA LYS A 401 12.56 23.65 5.48
C LYS A 401 11.11 23.65 5.95
N LEU A 402 10.72 22.68 6.78
CA LEU A 402 9.38 22.62 7.35
C LEU A 402 9.24 23.48 8.61
N LYS A 403 10.35 23.83 9.28
CA LYS A 403 10.34 24.72 10.45
C LYS A 403 9.75 26.09 10.08
N PRO A 404 8.98 26.73 10.99
CA PRO A 404 8.40 28.04 10.75
C PRO A 404 9.46 29.06 10.34
N GLN A 405 9.17 29.83 9.29
CA GLN A 405 10.10 30.85 8.81
C GLN A 405 9.74 32.20 9.44
N LYS A 406 10.74 32.89 10.01
CA LYS A 406 10.52 34.22 10.59
C LYS A 406 10.00 35.24 9.58
N ASN A 407 10.44 35.14 8.32
CA ASN A 407 10.01 35.98 7.19
C ASN A 407 9.72 35.11 5.96
N PRO A 408 8.53 34.47 5.86
CA PRO A 408 8.19 33.66 4.69
C PRO A 408 8.11 34.56 3.45
N LYS A 409 8.48 34.02 2.28
CA LYS A 409 8.24 34.68 1.00
C LYS A 409 6.77 35.07 0.89
N GLN A 410 6.50 36.28 0.38
CA GLN A 410 5.15 36.80 0.22
C GLN A 410 4.29 35.80 -0.57
N GLY A 411 3.11 35.44 -0.04
CA GLY A 411 2.22 34.42 -0.61
C GLY A 411 2.29 33.02 0.02
N PHE A 412 3.29 32.69 0.84
CA PHE A 412 3.41 31.37 1.49
C PHE A 412 3.19 31.39 3.01
N GLN A 413 2.87 32.55 3.59
CA GLN A 413 2.65 32.73 5.03
C GLN A 413 1.48 31.88 5.56
N TRP A 414 0.52 31.56 4.71
CA TRP A 414 -0.64 30.75 5.08
C TRP A 414 -0.27 29.35 5.56
N GLN A 415 0.85 28.79 5.07
CA GLN A 415 1.32 27.46 5.45
C GLN A 415 1.67 27.41 6.94
N ASP A 416 2.37 28.43 7.44
CA ASP A 416 2.75 28.52 8.84
C ASP A 416 1.53 28.85 9.71
N LYS A 417 0.59 29.67 9.20
CA LYS A 417 -0.69 29.93 9.90
C LYS A 417 -1.53 28.67 10.06
N ALA A 418 -1.60 27.81 9.04
CA ALA A 418 -2.31 26.54 9.11
C ALA A 418 -1.69 25.61 10.16
N VAL A 419 -0.36 25.50 10.19
CA VAL A 419 0.37 24.72 11.22
C VAL A 419 0.09 25.26 12.63
N THR A 420 0.13 26.58 12.82
CA THR A 420 -0.17 27.20 14.12
C THR A 420 -1.61 26.93 14.56
N ALA A 421 -2.58 27.03 13.64
CA ALA A 421 -3.98 26.73 13.94
C ALA A 421 -4.19 25.27 14.35
N ILE A 422 -3.54 24.33 13.64
CA ILE A 422 -3.54 22.90 14.00
C ILE A 422 -2.91 22.69 15.38
N SER A 423 -1.78 23.34 15.65
CA SER A 423 -1.08 23.19 16.94
C SER A 423 -1.95 23.69 18.10
N HIS A 424 -2.59 24.86 17.95
CA HIS A 424 -3.52 25.39 18.95
C HIS A 424 -4.70 24.46 19.17
N TYR A 425 -5.33 23.99 18.10
CA TYR A 425 -6.44 23.05 18.18
C TYR A 425 -6.07 21.73 18.87
N ARG A 426 -4.87 21.21 18.61
CA ARG A 426 -4.35 20.03 19.30
C ARG A 426 -4.17 20.29 20.80
N ASP A 427 -3.61 21.43 21.16
CA ASP A 427 -3.41 21.82 22.56
C ASP A 427 -4.76 22.03 23.28
N GLU A 428 -5.76 22.67 22.64
CA GLU A 428 -7.13 22.83 23.17
C GLU A 428 -7.84 21.51 23.43
N ASN A 429 -7.58 20.51 22.58
CA ASN A 429 -8.16 19.17 22.71
C ASN A 429 -7.27 18.22 23.53
N ASN A 430 -6.20 18.73 24.17
CA ASN A 430 -5.22 17.95 24.94
C ASN A 430 -4.66 16.74 24.16
N ASP A 431 -4.46 16.87 22.86
CA ASP A 431 -4.00 15.79 21.97
C ASP A 431 -4.90 14.52 21.98
N ASN A 432 -6.14 14.61 22.47
CA ASN A 432 -7.08 13.47 22.56
C ASN A 432 -7.68 13.04 21.20
N ILE A 433 -7.50 13.85 20.17
CA ILE A 433 -8.00 13.57 18.81
C ILE A 433 -6.85 12.98 18.01
N SER A 434 -7.00 11.72 17.61
CA SER A 434 -5.96 10.99 16.87
C SER A 434 -6.30 10.81 15.39
N GLY A 435 -7.58 10.77 15.04
CA GLY A 435 -8.06 10.66 13.65
C GLY A 435 -8.22 12.02 13.00
N PHE A 436 -7.64 12.20 11.81
CA PHE A 436 -7.69 13.46 11.07
C PHE A 436 -8.04 13.25 9.60
N PHE A 437 -9.01 14.03 9.14
CA PHE A 437 -9.36 14.17 7.74
C PHE A 437 -9.12 15.61 7.28
N ILE A 438 -8.24 15.81 6.32
CA ILE A 438 -7.78 17.13 5.90
C ILE A 438 -8.18 17.39 4.44
N VAL A 439 -8.73 18.57 4.20
CA VAL A 439 -9.05 19.08 2.86
C VAL A 439 -8.17 20.31 2.60
N ASN A 440 -7.12 20.14 1.80
CA ASN A 440 -6.29 21.25 1.35
C ASN A 440 -6.80 21.78 0.01
N MET A 441 -7.45 22.94 0.04
CA MET A 441 -8.02 23.61 -1.13
C MET A 441 -7.21 24.81 -1.61
N ALA A 442 -5.96 25.01 -1.18
CA ALA A 442 -5.20 26.19 -1.60
C ALA A 442 -5.09 26.30 -3.14
N SER A 443 -5.24 27.52 -3.67
CA SER A 443 -5.24 27.74 -5.12
C SER A 443 -3.93 27.28 -5.80
N THR A 444 -4.00 26.91 -7.08
CA THR A 444 -2.84 26.49 -7.87
C THR A 444 -1.71 27.52 -7.81
N GLY A 445 -0.50 27.05 -7.49
CA GLY A 445 0.68 27.91 -7.33
C GLY A 445 0.89 28.50 -5.92
N CYS A 446 -0.01 28.26 -4.96
CA CYS A 446 0.14 28.74 -3.57
C CYS A 446 1.07 27.86 -2.70
N GLY A 447 1.69 26.82 -3.28
CA GLY A 447 2.63 25.95 -2.59
C GLY A 447 2.00 24.83 -1.75
N LYS A 448 0.92 24.20 -2.25
CA LYS A 448 0.24 23.04 -1.62
C LYS A 448 1.21 21.96 -1.13
N THR A 449 2.15 21.56 -1.99
CA THR A 449 3.17 20.55 -1.70
C THR A 449 3.86 20.72 -0.34
N LEU A 450 4.39 21.91 -0.07
CA LEU A 450 5.12 22.17 1.18
C LEU A 450 4.15 22.27 2.36
N ALA A 451 2.95 22.80 2.12
CA ALA A 451 1.88 22.85 3.11
C ALA A 451 1.45 21.45 3.55
N ASN A 452 1.29 20.51 2.62
CA ASN A 452 0.92 19.12 2.90
C ASN A 452 1.92 18.48 3.87
N ALA A 453 3.22 18.58 3.58
CA ALA A 453 4.27 18.07 4.45
C ALA A 453 4.31 18.75 5.82
N LYS A 454 4.10 20.08 5.87
CA LYS A 454 4.03 20.85 7.13
C LYS A 454 2.85 20.44 8.00
N ILE A 455 1.67 20.26 7.39
CA ILE A 455 0.45 19.83 8.09
C ILE A 455 0.63 18.41 8.61
N MET A 456 1.16 17.48 7.80
CA MET A 456 1.44 16.12 8.25
C MET A 456 2.46 16.08 9.39
N GLN A 457 3.53 16.88 9.31
CA GLN A 457 4.47 17.01 10.42
C GLN A 457 3.79 17.56 11.69
N ALA A 458 2.93 18.57 11.56
CA ALA A 458 2.21 19.16 12.68
C ALA A 458 1.19 18.20 13.31
N LEU A 459 0.74 17.18 12.58
CA LEU A 459 -0.19 16.15 13.04
C LEU A 459 0.50 14.88 13.53
N SER A 460 1.80 14.72 13.30
CA SER A 460 2.60 13.62 13.87
C SER A 460 2.60 13.65 15.39
N ASP A 461 2.80 12.50 16.03
CA ASP A 461 2.69 12.37 17.50
C ASP A 461 3.67 13.30 18.23
N ASP A 462 4.91 13.39 17.75
CA ASP A 462 5.95 14.26 18.30
C ASP A 462 5.93 15.69 17.73
N LYS A 463 4.97 16.02 16.84
CA LYS A 463 4.83 17.31 16.16
C LYS A 463 6.06 17.71 15.31
N GLN A 464 7.01 16.79 15.05
CA GLN A 464 8.33 17.10 14.46
C GLN A 464 8.81 16.06 13.44
N SER A 465 8.28 14.84 13.50
CA SER A 465 8.60 13.75 12.60
C SER A 465 7.68 13.72 11.38
N LEU A 466 8.10 12.99 10.36
CA LEU A 466 7.34 12.87 9.14
C LEU A 466 7.45 11.46 8.58
N ARG A 467 6.30 10.78 8.47
CA ARG A 467 6.15 9.53 7.75
C ARG A 467 4.81 9.48 7.05
N TYR A 468 4.83 9.58 5.73
CA TYR A 468 3.61 9.61 4.94
C TYR A 468 3.84 9.15 3.51
N ILE A 469 2.73 8.92 2.81
CA ILE A 469 2.63 8.60 1.39
C ILE A 469 2.09 9.84 0.70
N LEU A 470 2.83 10.36 -0.28
CA LEU A 470 2.35 11.32 -1.26
C LEU A 470 1.93 10.55 -2.52
N ALA A 471 0.65 10.24 -2.60
CA ALA A 471 0.02 9.58 -3.74
C ALA A 471 -0.37 10.61 -4.80
N LEU A 472 0.17 10.43 -6.01
CA LEU A 472 0.00 11.34 -7.15
C LEU A 472 -0.76 10.65 -8.29
N GLY A 473 -1.53 11.40 -9.07
CA GLY A 473 -2.09 10.90 -10.33
C GLY A 473 -1.01 10.58 -11.38
N LEU A 474 -1.25 9.54 -12.20
CA LEU A 474 -0.36 9.09 -13.28
C LEU A 474 0.03 10.18 -14.30
N ARG A 475 -0.78 11.23 -14.40
CA ARG A 475 -0.53 12.34 -15.32
C ARG A 475 0.61 13.27 -14.84
N THR A 476 0.99 13.18 -13.57
CA THR A 476 1.72 14.26 -12.86
C THR A 476 3.15 13.88 -12.47
N LEU A 477 3.45 12.58 -12.28
CA LEU A 477 4.77 12.16 -11.78
C LEU A 477 5.74 11.80 -12.91
N THR A 478 6.76 12.64 -13.10
CA THR A 478 7.99 12.33 -13.85
C THR A 478 9.18 12.33 -12.88
N LEU A 479 10.34 11.79 -13.28
CA LEU A 479 11.56 11.77 -12.44
C LEU A 479 11.95 13.18 -11.94
N GLN A 480 11.73 14.19 -12.77
CA GLN A 480 11.99 15.59 -12.42
C GLN A 480 10.99 16.11 -11.39
N THR A 481 9.71 15.71 -11.45
CA THR A 481 8.72 16.06 -10.44
C THR A 481 9.15 15.53 -9.07
N GLY A 482 9.66 14.29 -9.01
CA GLY A 482 10.19 13.67 -7.79
C GLY A 482 11.41 14.39 -7.19
N ASP A 483 12.41 14.74 -8.01
CA ASP A 483 13.58 15.52 -7.58
C ASP A 483 13.17 16.93 -7.12
N GLU A 484 12.21 17.54 -7.81
CA GLU A 484 11.65 18.84 -7.42
C GLU A 484 10.91 18.74 -6.08
N TYR A 485 10.12 17.69 -5.85
CA TYR A 485 9.48 17.41 -4.57
C TYR A 485 10.52 17.29 -3.45
N ARG A 486 11.54 16.47 -3.65
CA ARG A 486 12.66 16.30 -2.72
C ARG A 486 13.33 17.64 -2.41
N ALA A 487 13.67 18.41 -3.44
CA ALA A 487 14.28 19.72 -3.30
C ALA A 487 13.37 20.73 -2.58
N ARG A 488 12.06 20.75 -2.87
CA ARG A 488 11.08 21.67 -2.26
C ARG A 488 10.90 21.40 -0.76
N ILE A 489 10.71 20.14 -0.38
CA ILE A 489 10.52 19.71 1.01
C ILE A 489 11.86 19.75 1.79
N GLY A 490 12.99 19.60 1.09
CA GLY A 490 14.32 19.62 1.70
C GLY A 490 14.71 18.29 2.34
N LEU A 491 14.24 17.20 1.77
CA LEU A 491 14.60 15.83 2.13
C LEU A 491 15.77 15.36 1.27
N ASP A 492 16.51 14.36 1.72
CA ASP A 492 17.54 13.70 0.92
C ASP A 492 17.08 12.32 0.41
N ASP A 493 17.93 11.66 -0.38
CA ASP A 493 17.67 10.34 -0.99
C ASP A 493 17.51 9.21 0.03
N SER A 494 17.81 9.46 1.32
CA SER A 494 17.63 8.52 2.42
C SER A 494 16.38 8.82 3.27
N GLN A 495 15.62 9.86 2.92
CA GLN A 495 14.40 10.28 3.61
C GLN A 495 13.18 10.35 2.69
N LEU A 496 13.37 10.49 1.36
CA LEU A 496 12.29 10.46 0.38
C LEU A 496 12.57 9.48 -0.76
N ALA A 497 11.73 8.46 -0.88
CA ALA A 497 11.71 7.54 -2.02
C ALA A 497 10.73 8.07 -3.07
N VAL A 498 11.14 7.98 -4.34
CA VAL A 498 10.26 8.25 -5.47
C VAL A 498 10.08 6.95 -6.24
N LEU A 499 8.84 6.49 -6.39
CA LEU A 499 8.46 5.33 -7.20
C LEU A 499 7.61 5.81 -8.38
N ILE A 500 8.09 5.57 -9.61
CA ILE A 500 7.47 6.01 -10.85
C ILE A 500 7.30 4.81 -11.75
N GLY A 501 6.06 4.50 -12.11
CA GLY A 501 5.75 3.34 -12.94
C GLY A 501 4.25 3.10 -13.00
N SER A 502 3.78 2.66 -14.17
CA SER A 502 2.37 2.44 -14.50
C SER A 502 2.08 0.99 -14.92
N GLN A 503 2.95 0.03 -14.59
CA GLN A 503 2.75 -1.35 -15.02
C GLN A 503 1.68 -2.08 -14.19
N ALA A 504 1.39 -1.63 -12.96
CA ALA A 504 0.27 -2.17 -12.18
C ALA A 504 -1.07 -2.02 -12.94
N ILE A 505 -1.33 -0.84 -13.54
CA ILE A 505 -2.52 -0.61 -14.36
C ILE A 505 -2.46 -1.34 -15.70
N GLN A 506 -1.32 -1.35 -16.39
CA GLN A 506 -1.23 -2.05 -17.68
C GLN A 506 -1.46 -3.55 -17.54
N GLN A 507 -1.02 -4.17 -16.44
CA GLN A 507 -1.30 -5.58 -16.15
C GLN A 507 -2.74 -5.79 -15.67
N LEU A 508 -3.27 -4.95 -14.77
CA LEU A 508 -4.69 -5.03 -14.36
C LEU A 508 -5.66 -4.87 -15.54
N HIS A 509 -5.40 -3.91 -16.45
CA HIS A 509 -6.17 -3.77 -17.68
C HIS A 509 -5.87 -4.86 -18.71
N GLN A 510 -4.65 -5.42 -18.76
CA GLN A 510 -4.38 -6.59 -19.61
C GLN A 510 -5.14 -7.82 -19.12
N ASP A 511 -5.26 -8.01 -17.80
CA ASP A 511 -6.07 -9.06 -17.18
C ASP A 511 -7.57 -8.86 -17.47
N GLU A 512 -8.04 -7.61 -17.53
CA GLU A 512 -9.41 -7.27 -17.96
C GLU A 512 -9.66 -7.39 -19.47
N LEU A 513 -8.62 -7.16 -20.29
CA LEU A 513 -8.71 -7.11 -21.76
C LEU A 513 -8.35 -8.44 -22.45
N SER A 514 -7.73 -9.39 -21.75
CA SER A 514 -7.61 -10.78 -22.24
C SER A 514 -9.01 -11.36 -22.47
N PRO A 515 -9.23 -12.16 -23.55
CA PRO A 515 -10.53 -12.80 -23.76
C PRO A 515 -10.91 -13.53 -22.47
N LYS A 516 -12.13 -13.26 -21.95
CA LYS A 516 -12.66 -13.65 -20.62
C LYS A 516 -12.58 -15.16 -20.25
N ASN A 517 -11.97 -16.00 -21.11
CA ASN A 517 -11.80 -17.44 -20.97
C ASN A 517 -10.35 -17.95 -21.03
N GLU A 518 -9.36 -17.12 -21.38
CA GLU A 518 -7.94 -17.54 -21.51
C GLU A 518 -7.09 -16.94 -20.39
N GLU A 519 -7.19 -17.51 -19.18
CA GLU A 519 -6.19 -17.29 -18.13
C GLU A 519 -5.10 -18.36 -18.29
N PRO A 520 -3.88 -18.01 -18.74
CA PRO A 520 -2.76 -18.95 -18.73
C PRO A 520 -2.41 -19.28 -17.27
N GLU A 521 -2.26 -20.57 -16.96
CA GLU A 521 -1.71 -20.99 -15.67
C GLU A 521 -0.29 -20.44 -15.50
N THR A 522 -0.02 -19.92 -14.31
CA THR A 522 1.33 -19.50 -13.95
C THR A 522 2.20 -20.72 -13.67
N GLU A 523 3.50 -20.65 -13.96
CA GLU A 523 4.47 -21.72 -13.65
C GLU A 523 4.46 -22.10 -12.15
N TYR A 524 4.12 -21.13 -11.28
CA TYR A 524 3.93 -21.31 -9.84
C TYR A 524 2.72 -22.19 -9.49
N GLU A 525 1.60 -22.09 -10.21
CA GLU A 525 0.43 -22.95 -10.01
C GLU A 525 0.68 -24.39 -10.45
N ALA A 526 1.45 -24.58 -11.52
CA ALA A 526 1.85 -25.89 -12.02
C ALA A 526 2.83 -26.64 -11.10
N THR A 527 3.46 -25.93 -10.16
CA THR A 527 4.41 -26.48 -9.17
C THR A 527 3.82 -26.57 -7.76
N GLY A 528 2.55 -26.15 -7.58
CA GLY A 528 1.89 -26.09 -6.26
C GLY A 528 2.40 -24.96 -5.37
N SER A 529 3.13 -23.99 -5.93
CA SER A 529 3.76 -22.86 -5.23
C SER A 529 3.13 -21.53 -5.63
N ALA A 530 1.81 -21.51 -5.84
CA ALA A 530 1.06 -20.34 -6.30
C ALA A 530 1.26 -19.09 -5.42
N SER A 531 1.58 -19.28 -4.13
CA SER A 531 1.88 -18.21 -3.19
C SER A 531 3.22 -17.49 -3.43
N VAL A 532 4.13 -18.02 -4.26
CA VAL A 532 5.48 -17.47 -4.51
C VAL A 532 5.53 -16.45 -5.67
N GLU A 533 4.38 -16.18 -6.30
CA GLU A 533 4.24 -15.22 -7.40
C GLU A 533 4.84 -13.84 -7.07
N ASN A 534 5.48 -13.20 -8.04
CA ASN A 534 6.13 -11.91 -7.82
C ASN A 534 5.12 -10.81 -7.46
N LEU A 535 5.43 -10.05 -6.40
CA LEU A 535 4.54 -9.01 -5.88
C LEU A 535 4.47 -7.76 -6.78
N PHE A 536 5.56 -7.44 -7.48
CA PHE A 536 5.63 -6.33 -8.42
C PHE A 536 6.45 -6.73 -9.65
N ASP A 537 5.86 -6.60 -10.83
CA ASP A 537 6.59 -6.75 -12.09
C ASP A 537 7.18 -5.41 -12.53
N GLY A 538 8.23 -5.44 -13.36
CA GLY A 538 8.75 -4.25 -14.03
C GLY A 538 10.06 -3.65 -13.51
N ASP A 539 10.78 -3.05 -14.47
CA ASP A 539 11.93 -2.14 -14.31
C ASP A 539 11.42 -0.72 -13.96
N ASP A 540 10.84 -0.55 -12.78
CA ASP A 540 10.52 0.80 -12.27
C ASP A 540 11.82 1.52 -11.87
N GLU A 541 11.94 2.80 -12.23
CA GLU A 541 13.14 3.58 -11.92
C GLU A 541 13.13 4.00 -10.44
N LEU A 542 13.92 3.31 -9.62
CA LEU A 542 14.08 3.59 -8.20
C LEU A 542 15.16 4.66 -7.97
N ARG A 543 14.81 5.73 -7.22
CA ARG A 543 15.78 6.68 -6.68
C ARG A 543 15.72 6.72 -5.16
N TRP A 544 16.49 5.82 -4.57
CA TRP A 544 16.66 5.68 -3.13
C TRP A 544 18.10 5.25 -2.83
N GLN A 545 18.73 5.85 -1.82
CA GLN A 545 20.04 5.38 -1.35
C GLN A 545 19.83 4.34 -0.25
N ASP A 546 20.15 3.09 -0.60
CA ASP A 546 19.86 1.89 0.17
C ASP A 546 20.60 1.83 1.52
N GLU A 547 20.10 0.98 2.43
CA GLU A 547 20.75 0.52 3.69
C GLU A 547 20.49 1.31 5.00
N ALA A 548 19.56 2.27 5.05
CA ALA A 548 19.11 2.88 6.33
C ALA A 548 18.23 1.95 7.21
N TRP A 549 17.98 0.73 6.73
CA TRP A 549 16.89 -0.16 7.15
C TRP A 549 17.31 -1.41 7.93
N GLN A 550 18.61 -1.73 7.92
CA GLN A 550 19.11 -2.99 8.45
C GLN A 550 18.84 -3.12 9.96
N GLY A 551 18.07 -4.15 10.33
CA GLY A 551 17.79 -4.52 11.71
C GLY A 551 16.68 -3.73 12.41
N ILE A 552 15.81 -3.04 11.66
CA ILE A 552 14.65 -2.31 12.20
C ILE A 552 13.44 -3.23 12.30
N LEU A 553 13.14 -3.96 11.23
CA LEU A 553 12.10 -4.98 11.21
C LEU A 553 12.75 -6.36 10.99
N PRO A 554 12.09 -7.43 11.42
CA PRO A 554 12.53 -8.80 11.18
C PRO A 554 12.49 -9.10 9.67
N GLU A 555 13.65 -8.95 9.02
CA GLU A 555 13.75 -9.14 7.58
C GLU A 555 13.59 -10.60 7.18
N GLU A 556 13.89 -11.55 8.05
CA GLU A 556 13.88 -12.99 7.76
C GLU A 556 12.50 -13.46 7.27
N GLU A 557 11.45 -12.98 7.94
CA GLU A 557 10.04 -13.26 7.67
C GLU A 557 9.51 -12.49 6.46
N LEU A 558 10.22 -11.43 6.03
CA LEU A 558 9.88 -10.60 4.88
C LEU A 558 10.80 -10.82 3.67
N ILE A 559 11.76 -11.77 3.73
CA ILE A 559 12.75 -12.00 2.65
C ILE A 559 12.06 -12.16 1.30
N THR A 560 10.92 -12.83 1.30
CA THR A 560 10.18 -13.16 0.09
C THR A 560 9.36 -12.01 -0.45
N VAL A 561 9.07 -11.00 0.38
CA VAL A 561 8.37 -9.77 0.00
C VAL A 561 9.35 -8.68 -0.39
N LEU A 562 10.48 -8.58 0.33
CA LEU A 562 11.53 -7.58 0.15
C LEU A 562 12.64 -8.12 -0.76
N LYS A 563 12.27 -8.54 -1.98
CA LYS A 563 13.23 -9.11 -2.95
C LYS A 563 14.13 -8.02 -3.55
N ARG A 564 13.54 -6.88 -3.91
CA ARG A 564 14.21 -5.79 -4.65
C ARG A 564 14.42 -4.57 -3.76
N ALA A 565 15.36 -3.71 -4.15
CA ALA A 565 15.57 -2.41 -3.49
C ALA A 565 14.30 -1.54 -3.49
N LYS A 566 13.46 -1.67 -4.53
CA LYS A 566 12.19 -0.93 -4.64
C LYS A 566 11.17 -1.35 -3.59
N ASP A 567 11.11 -2.64 -3.27
CA ASP A 567 10.21 -3.19 -2.25
C ASP A 567 10.61 -2.65 -0.86
N ARG A 568 11.93 -2.63 -0.58
CA ARG A 568 12.48 -2.02 0.64
C ARG A 568 12.19 -0.52 0.70
N ALA A 569 12.37 0.20 -0.40
CA ALA A 569 12.06 1.62 -0.44
C ALA A 569 10.57 1.90 -0.19
N LEU A 570 9.67 1.09 -0.75
CA LEU A 570 8.22 1.23 -0.54
C LEU A 570 7.86 1.08 0.94
N LEU A 571 8.35 0.01 1.60
CA LEU A 571 8.04 -0.22 3.01
C LEU A 571 8.70 0.83 3.91
N TYR A 572 9.99 1.02 3.76
CA TYR A 572 10.76 1.67 4.80
C TYR A 572 10.85 3.19 4.65
N ALA A 573 10.90 3.76 3.43
CA ALA A 573 11.15 5.20 3.20
C ALA A 573 10.30 6.08 4.11
N PRO A 574 10.83 7.06 4.88
CA PRO A 574 9.95 7.85 5.73
C PRO A 574 8.88 8.57 4.91
N VAL A 575 9.30 9.24 3.84
CA VAL A 575 8.39 9.84 2.85
C VAL A 575 8.44 9.02 1.56
N LEU A 576 7.27 8.58 1.11
CA LEU A 576 7.12 7.88 -0.17
C LEU A 576 6.33 8.77 -1.13
N ALA A 577 6.95 9.20 -2.22
CA ALA A 577 6.25 9.83 -3.34
C ALA A 577 6.03 8.78 -4.44
N CYS A 578 4.78 8.43 -4.72
CA CYS A 578 4.44 7.41 -5.70
C CYS A 578 3.20 7.78 -6.50
N THR A 579 2.96 7.09 -7.61
CA THR A 579 1.63 7.11 -8.21
C THR A 579 0.65 6.43 -7.26
N ILE A 580 -0.63 6.85 -7.27
CA ILE A 580 -1.64 6.28 -6.38
C ILE A 580 -1.77 4.75 -6.58
N ASP A 581 -1.52 4.26 -7.79
CA ASP A 581 -1.65 2.85 -8.18
C ASP A 581 -0.78 1.90 -7.35
N HIS A 582 0.41 2.36 -6.93
CA HIS A 582 1.29 1.58 -6.06
C HIS A 582 0.62 1.23 -4.72
N ILE A 583 -0.28 2.10 -4.26
CA ILE A 583 -0.99 1.95 -2.98
C ILE A 583 -2.40 1.42 -3.19
N MET A 584 -3.02 1.66 -4.35
CA MET A 584 -4.32 1.08 -4.72
C MET A 584 -4.32 -0.46 -4.65
N ALA A 585 -3.17 -1.09 -4.89
CA ALA A 585 -3.02 -2.54 -4.73
C ALA A 585 -3.41 -3.04 -3.31
N ALA A 586 -3.42 -2.18 -2.28
CA ALA A 586 -3.91 -2.52 -0.94
C ALA A 586 -5.40 -2.93 -0.91
N THR A 587 -6.23 -2.37 -1.80
CA THR A 587 -7.68 -2.62 -1.85
C THR A 587 -8.14 -3.30 -3.13
N GLU A 588 -7.44 -3.09 -4.24
CA GLU A 588 -7.88 -3.53 -5.57
C GLU A 588 -7.26 -4.87 -6.02
N THR A 589 -6.28 -5.39 -5.28
CA THR A 589 -5.68 -6.70 -5.62
C THR A 589 -6.66 -7.82 -5.30
N THR A 590 -7.18 -8.46 -6.33
CA THR A 590 -8.09 -9.61 -6.20
C THR A 590 -7.35 -10.96 -6.18
N ARG A 591 -6.12 -11.03 -6.70
CA ARG A 591 -5.31 -12.27 -6.78
C ARG A 591 -3.86 -12.02 -6.37
N GLY A 592 -3.27 -13.00 -5.70
CA GLY A 592 -1.85 -13.01 -5.35
C GLY A 592 -1.48 -12.07 -4.19
N GLY A 593 -0.19 -11.96 -3.92
CA GLY A 593 0.34 -11.25 -2.75
C GLY A 593 0.51 -9.73 -2.93
N ARG A 594 0.14 -9.14 -4.07
CA ARG A 594 0.52 -7.74 -4.41
C ARG A 594 0.01 -6.69 -3.41
N TYR A 595 -1.06 -6.98 -2.68
CA TYR A 595 -1.59 -6.11 -1.61
C TYR A 595 -0.74 -6.07 -0.33
N ILE A 596 0.12 -7.06 -0.09
CA ILE A 596 0.85 -7.24 1.18
C ILE A 596 1.69 -6.01 1.51
N LEU A 597 2.57 -5.60 0.59
CA LEU A 597 3.51 -4.50 0.83
C LEU A 597 2.82 -3.13 0.94
N PRO A 598 1.85 -2.78 0.08
CA PRO A 598 1.02 -1.58 0.24
C PRO A 598 0.25 -1.54 1.56
N CYS A 599 -0.30 -2.66 2.02
CA CYS A 599 -0.96 -2.74 3.33
C CYS A 599 0.02 -2.49 4.48
N LEU A 600 1.19 -3.15 4.49
CA LEU A 600 2.23 -2.90 5.49
C LEU A 600 2.72 -1.43 5.47
N ARG A 601 2.79 -0.82 4.29
CA ARG A 601 3.12 0.59 4.13
C ARG A 601 2.06 1.50 4.75
N LEU A 602 0.78 1.24 4.47
CA LEU A 602 -0.34 1.98 5.05
C LEU A 602 -0.45 1.80 6.56
N MET A 603 -0.07 0.67 7.14
CA MET A 603 -0.10 0.48 8.60
C MET A 603 0.72 1.52 9.39
N SER A 604 1.75 2.11 8.78
CA SER A 604 2.70 3.00 9.44
C SER A 604 2.80 4.39 8.84
N SER A 605 2.05 4.72 7.80
CA SER A 605 2.22 5.98 7.06
C SER A 605 0.91 6.69 6.82
N ASP A 606 0.86 7.98 7.16
CA ASP A 606 -0.28 8.83 6.79
C ASP A 606 -0.40 8.96 5.25
N LEU A 607 -1.59 9.28 4.76
CA LEU A 607 -1.89 9.28 3.32
C LEU A 607 -2.25 10.69 2.84
N VAL A 608 -1.51 11.21 1.87
CA VAL A 608 -1.80 12.44 1.14
C VAL A 608 -2.11 12.07 -0.32
N ILE A 609 -3.32 12.37 -0.77
CA ILE A 609 -3.75 12.21 -2.17
C ILE A 609 -3.76 13.60 -2.81
N ASP A 610 -2.83 13.83 -3.73
CA ASP A 610 -2.67 15.12 -4.41
C ASP A 610 -3.33 15.09 -5.80
N GLU A 611 -3.99 16.19 -6.13
CA GLU A 611 -4.86 16.35 -7.30
C GLU A 611 -5.93 15.24 -7.40
N VAL A 612 -6.64 14.99 -6.28
CA VAL A 612 -7.65 13.92 -6.16
C VAL A 612 -8.82 14.04 -7.16
N ASP A 613 -9.06 15.23 -7.70
CA ASP A 613 -10.10 15.52 -8.69
C ASP A 613 -9.66 15.24 -10.14
N ASP A 614 -8.40 14.84 -10.37
CA ASP A 614 -7.96 14.33 -11.68
C ASP A 614 -8.58 12.94 -12.00
N PHE A 615 -9.11 12.25 -10.99
CA PHE A 615 -9.76 10.94 -11.09
C PHE A 615 -11.26 11.07 -11.32
N MET A 616 -11.84 10.14 -12.10
CA MET A 616 -13.25 10.21 -12.50
C MET A 616 -13.89 8.82 -12.47
N GLY A 617 -15.21 8.75 -12.27
CA GLY A 617 -15.96 7.51 -12.38
C GLY A 617 -15.57 6.47 -11.31
N GLU A 618 -15.26 5.24 -11.74
CA GLU A 618 -14.98 4.11 -10.86
C GLU A 618 -13.69 4.29 -10.03
N ASP A 619 -12.73 5.08 -10.53
CA ASP A 619 -11.48 5.39 -9.81
C ASP A 619 -11.77 6.05 -8.46
N LEU A 620 -12.78 6.92 -8.38
CA LEU A 620 -13.16 7.61 -7.14
C LEU A 620 -13.70 6.63 -6.09
N VAL A 621 -14.40 5.57 -6.53
CA VAL A 621 -14.91 4.53 -5.63
C VAL A 621 -13.76 3.71 -5.06
N ALA A 622 -12.77 3.37 -5.90
CA ALA A 622 -11.56 2.69 -5.48
C ALA A 622 -10.77 3.54 -4.46
N ILE A 623 -10.58 4.82 -4.75
CA ILE A 623 -9.95 5.76 -3.80
C ILE A 623 -10.72 5.83 -2.48
N GLY A 624 -12.06 5.80 -2.52
CA GLY A 624 -12.89 5.70 -1.33
C GLY A 624 -12.59 4.47 -0.48
N ARG A 625 -12.42 3.29 -1.11
CA ARG A 625 -11.98 2.06 -0.41
C ARG A 625 -10.60 2.22 0.22
N LEU A 626 -9.67 2.84 -0.49
CA LEU A 626 -8.32 3.12 0.04
C LEU A 626 -8.36 4.06 1.25
N ILE A 627 -9.16 5.13 1.19
CA ILE A 627 -9.34 6.07 2.31
C ILE A 627 -9.98 5.37 3.52
N HIS A 628 -10.97 4.50 3.28
CA HIS A 628 -11.55 3.67 4.33
C HIS A 628 -10.50 2.75 4.96
N LEU A 629 -9.67 2.07 4.15
CA LEU A 629 -8.60 1.22 4.66
C LEU A 629 -7.57 2.02 5.47
N ALA A 630 -7.17 3.21 5.00
CA ALA A 630 -6.26 4.09 5.74
C ALA A 630 -6.83 4.48 7.12
N GLY A 631 -8.12 4.82 7.18
CA GLY A 631 -8.83 5.05 8.44
C GLY A 631 -8.87 3.79 9.34
N MET A 632 -9.15 2.63 8.78
CA MET A 632 -9.18 1.33 9.49
C MET A 632 -7.82 0.93 10.07
N LEU A 633 -6.74 1.35 9.43
CA LEU A 633 -5.36 1.17 9.91
C LEU A 633 -4.87 2.32 10.81
N GLY A 634 -5.75 3.26 11.17
CA GLY A 634 -5.47 4.33 12.12
C GLY A 634 -4.64 5.47 11.57
N ARG A 635 -4.57 5.61 10.24
CA ARG A 635 -3.78 6.67 9.59
C ARG A 635 -4.60 7.93 9.37
N LYS A 636 -3.92 9.05 9.21
CA LYS A 636 -4.52 10.34 8.86
C LYS A 636 -4.58 10.45 7.34
N VAL A 637 -5.62 11.10 6.83
CA VAL A 637 -5.84 11.26 5.39
C VAL A 637 -5.96 12.73 5.03
N MET A 638 -5.24 13.15 3.99
CA MET A 638 -5.38 14.46 3.37
C MET A 638 -5.70 14.33 1.89
N ILE A 639 -6.76 15.00 1.45
CA ILE A 639 -7.02 15.25 0.05
C ILE A 639 -6.59 16.67 -0.30
N SER A 640 -5.80 16.81 -1.37
CA SER A 640 -5.18 18.08 -1.77
C SER A 640 -5.55 18.39 -3.22
N SER A 641 -6.39 19.40 -3.44
CA SER A 641 -6.73 19.92 -4.77
C SER A 641 -7.45 21.25 -4.66
N ALA A 642 -7.24 22.14 -5.65
CA ALA A 642 -7.88 23.45 -5.67
C ALA A 642 -9.40 23.38 -5.97
N THR A 643 -9.87 22.27 -6.53
CA THR A 643 -11.18 22.15 -7.21
C THR A 643 -12.04 20.99 -6.68
N ILE A 644 -11.79 20.55 -5.43
CA ILE A 644 -12.55 19.49 -4.77
C ILE A 644 -14.05 19.85 -4.67
N PRO A 645 -14.96 19.08 -5.28
CA PRO A 645 -16.40 19.28 -5.13
C PRO A 645 -16.90 18.93 -3.71
N PRO A 646 -17.97 19.57 -3.20
CA PRO A 646 -18.53 19.27 -1.88
C PRO A 646 -18.92 17.80 -1.69
N ASP A 647 -19.55 17.20 -2.70
CA ASP A 647 -20.00 15.80 -2.65
C ASP A 647 -18.82 14.83 -2.56
N LEU A 648 -17.71 15.14 -3.22
CA LEU A 648 -16.49 14.35 -3.16
C LEU A 648 -15.85 14.44 -1.77
N ALA A 649 -15.74 15.64 -1.22
CA ALA A 649 -15.19 15.87 0.11
C ALA A 649 -16.02 15.14 1.19
N LEU A 650 -17.35 15.21 1.11
CA LEU A 650 -18.26 14.51 2.01
C LEU A 650 -18.13 12.99 1.89
N SER A 651 -18.12 12.46 0.67
CA SER A 651 -18.05 11.02 0.41
C SER A 651 -16.75 10.42 0.97
N PHE A 652 -15.62 11.09 0.76
CA PHE A 652 -14.33 10.65 1.30
C PHE A 652 -14.20 10.84 2.80
N PHE A 653 -14.77 11.90 3.37
CA PHE A 653 -14.86 12.04 4.82
C PHE A 653 -15.66 10.88 5.43
N HIS A 654 -16.79 10.51 4.84
CA HIS A 654 -17.60 9.40 5.32
C HIS A 654 -16.84 8.06 5.23
N ALA A 655 -16.17 7.80 4.10
CA ALA A 655 -15.32 6.62 3.96
C ALA A 655 -14.22 6.58 5.03
N TYR A 656 -13.55 7.71 5.29
CA TYR A 656 -12.52 7.83 6.33
C TYR A 656 -13.08 7.58 7.73
N GLN A 657 -14.22 8.21 8.06
CA GLN A 657 -14.84 8.11 9.38
C GLN A 657 -15.24 6.67 9.71
N GLN A 658 -15.83 5.95 8.75
CA GLN A 658 -16.20 4.54 8.95
C GLN A 658 -14.96 3.67 9.21
N GLY A 659 -13.87 3.90 8.47
CA GLY A 659 -12.60 3.24 8.74
C GLY A 659 -12.05 3.59 10.12
N TRP A 660 -11.95 4.88 10.44
CA TRP A 660 -11.44 5.38 11.71
C TRP A 660 -12.23 4.82 12.91
N HIS A 661 -13.55 4.71 12.79
CA HIS A 661 -14.40 4.16 13.83
C HIS A 661 -13.99 2.73 14.21
N LEU A 662 -13.66 1.88 13.22
CA LEU A 662 -13.17 0.52 13.47
C LEU A 662 -11.82 0.53 14.19
N HIS A 663 -10.90 1.39 13.75
CA HIS A 663 -9.59 1.51 14.38
C HIS A 663 -9.72 1.98 15.84
N ALA A 664 -10.43 3.07 16.07
CA ALA A 664 -10.61 3.65 17.39
C ALA A 664 -11.31 2.68 18.35
N THR A 665 -12.33 1.94 17.88
CA THR A 665 -12.97 0.86 18.65
C THR A 665 -11.96 -0.22 19.05
N SER A 666 -11.11 -0.66 18.10
CA SER A 666 -10.12 -1.71 18.35
C SER A 666 -9.00 -1.31 19.32
N ARG A 667 -8.76 -0.01 19.47
CA ARG A 667 -7.68 0.58 20.29
C ARG A 667 -8.18 1.31 21.53
N HIS A 668 -9.49 1.27 21.81
CA HIS A 668 -10.12 2.06 22.88
C HIS A 668 -9.82 3.56 22.81
N LEU A 669 -9.74 4.10 21.59
CA LEU A 669 -9.52 5.51 21.33
C LEU A 669 -10.85 6.24 21.13
N ASN A 670 -10.77 7.57 21.14
CA ASN A 670 -11.91 8.43 20.84
C ASN A 670 -12.34 8.29 19.36
N HIS A 671 -13.64 8.11 19.13
CA HIS A 671 -14.23 8.02 17.79
C HIS A 671 -14.28 9.36 17.03
N GLN A 672 -13.96 10.46 17.72
CA GLN A 672 -13.92 11.79 17.12
C GLN A 672 -12.89 11.89 15.99
N VAL A 673 -13.28 12.62 14.94
CA VAL A 673 -12.41 12.96 13.82
C VAL A 673 -12.19 14.47 13.80
N GLY A 674 -10.92 14.88 13.82
CA GLY A 674 -10.52 16.25 13.55
C GLY A 674 -10.59 16.53 12.06
N CYS A 675 -11.52 17.39 11.66
CA CYS A 675 -11.67 17.85 10.28
C CYS A 675 -10.93 19.18 10.10
N VAL A 676 -10.10 19.27 9.07
CA VAL A 676 -9.26 20.44 8.81
C VAL A 676 -9.44 20.89 7.37
N TRP A 677 -9.92 22.11 7.17
CA TRP A 677 -9.98 22.75 5.85
C TRP A 677 -8.97 23.89 5.80
N VAL A 678 -8.12 23.89 4.77
CA VAL A 678 -7.07 24.89 4.63
C VAL A 678 -7.02 25.45 3.22
N ASP A 679 -6.75 26.74 3.13
CA ASP A 679 -6.37 27.39 1.89
C ASP A 679 -5.38 28.55 2.12
N GLU A 680 -5.10 29.33 1.08
CA GLU A 680 -4.17 30.44 1.17
C GLU A 680 -4.63 31.61 2.07
N PHE A 681 -5.89 31.59 2.54
CA PHE A 681 -6.48 32.65 3.33
C PHE A 681 -6.70 32.24 4.79
N THR A 682 -7.22 31.05 5.02
CA THR A 682 -7.71 30.60 6.32
C THR A 682 -7.46 29.11 6.56
N ALA A 683 -7.43 28.75 7.85
CA ALA A 683 -7.50 27.37 8.32
C ALA A 683 -8.73 27.26 9.22
N HIS A 684 -9.63 26.34 8.90
CA HIS A 684 -10.86 26.06 9.63
C HIS A 684 -10.79 24.64 10.18
N LEU A 685 -11.07 24.48 11.48
CA LEU A 685 -10.95 23.19 12.17
C LEU A 685 -12.24 22.90 12.93
N ALA A 686 -12.71 21.67 12.88
CA ALA A 686 -13.87 21.21 13.61
C ALA A 686 -13.70 19.75 14.07
N THR A 687 -14.24 19.42 15.24
CA THR A 687 -14.30 18.04 15.73
C THR A 687 -15.67 17.45 15.40
N LEU A 688 -15.70 16.34 14.67
CA LEU A 688 -16.94 15.64 14.35
C LEU A 688 -17.02 14.30 15.06
N ASN A 689 -18.17 14.04 15.70
CA ASN A 689 -18.50 12.75 16.29
C ASN A 689 -19.08 11.81 15.22
N ASN A 690 -19.07 10.50 15.46
CA ASN A 690 -19.84 9.55 14.65
C ASN A 690 -21.31 9.54 15.12
N SER A 691 -22.21 10.09 14.31
CA SER A 691 -23.65 10.21 14.59
C SER A 691 -24.44 10.25 13.27
N GLU A 692 -25.75 10.04 13.33
CA GLU A 692 -26.61 10.13 12.13
C GLU A 692 -26.57 11.51 11.46
N GLN A 693 -26.29 12.57 12.24
CA GLN A 693 -26.23 13.95 11.75
C GLN A 693 -24.83 14.37 11.27
N THR A 694 -23.83 13.48 11.34
CA THR A 694 -22.44 13.85 11.02
C THR A 694 -22.29 14.35 9.58
N ALA A 695 -23.00 13.77 8.61
CA ALA A 695 -22.98 14.25 7.24
C ALA A 695 -23.44 15.71 7.14
N GLN A 696 -24.52 16.07 7.86
CA GLN A 696 -25.06 17.44 7.87
C GLN A 696 -24.10 18.41 8.55
N TYR A 697 -23.48 18.02 9.67
CA TYR A 697 -22.48 18.83 10.35
C TYR A 697 -21.24 19.04 9.48
N TYR A 698 -20.72 17.99 8.84
CA TYR A 698 -19.60 18.11 7.91
C TYR A 698 -19.93 19.06 6.76
N GLN A 699 -21.12 18.94 6.17
CA GLN A 699 -21.57 19.85 5.11
C GLN A 699 -21.66 21.30 5.59
N ALA A 700 -22.18 21.55 6.79
CA ALA A 700 -22.29 22.90 7.35
C ALA A 700 -20.90 23.54 7.57
N GLU A 701 -19.96 22.78 8.14
CA GLU A 701 -18.58 23.24 8.35
C GLU A 701 -17.85 23.47 7.01
N HIS A 702 -18.01 22.55 6.07
CA HIS A 702 -17.45 22.67 4.73
C HIS A 702 -18.02 23.91 4.00
N GLN A 703 -19.35 24.11 4.03
CA GLN A 703 -19.99 25.26 3.42
C GLN A 703 -19.53 26.58 4.03
N THR A 704 -19.35 26.62 5.36
CA THR A 704 -18.82 27.79 6.07
C THR A 704 -17.41 28.15 5.60
N PHE A 705 -16.54 27.14 5.43
CA PHE A 705 -15.21 27.35 4.88
C PHE A 705 -15.27 27.82 3.41
N ILE A 706 -16.08 27.17 2.57
CA ILE A 706 -16.22 27.52 1.14
C ILE A 706 -16.76 28.94 0.96
N GLN A 707 -17.73 29.37 1.75
CA GLN A 707 -18.28 30.72 1.66
C GLN A 707 -17.22 31.79 1.94
N LYS A 708 -16.44 31.64 3.02
CA LYS A 708 -15.34 32.56 3.34
C LYS A 708 -14.30 32.58 2.22
N ARG A 709 -14.01 31.40 1.65
CA ARG A 709 -13.08 31.25 0.53
C ARG A 709 -13.57 31.96 -0.74
N THR A 710 -14.84 31.79 -1.11
CA THR A 710 -15.39 32.40 -2.35
C THR A 710 -15.43 33.92 -2.25
N GLU A 711 -15.79 34.47 -1.08
CA GLU A 711 -15.72 35.91 -0.80
C GLU A 711 -14.29 36.45 -1.01
N ARG A 712 -13.27 35.79 -0.42
CA ARG A 712 -11.87 36.17 -0.59
C ARG A 712 -11.33 35.99 -2.01
N LEU A 713 -11.81 34.99 -2.74
CA LEU A 713 -11.43 34.78 -4.14
C LEU A 713 -12.02 35.85 -5.05
N ALA A 714 -13.24 36.32 -4.77
CA ALA A 714 -13.89 37.40 -5.53
C ALA A 714 -13.15 38.74 -5.39
N GLU A 715 -12.47 38.97 -4.27
CA GLU A 715 -11.62 40.16 -4.05
C GLU A 715 -10.32 40.14 -4.87
N LYS A 716 -9.86 38.96 -5.35
CA LYS A 716 -8.59 38.87 -6.07
C LYS A 716 -8.71 39.48 -7.48
N PRO A 717 -7.70 40.23 -7.93
CA PRO A 717 -7.71 40.79 -9.28
C PRO A 717 -7.71 39.66 -10.31
N ALA A 718 -8.58 39.78 -11.32
CA ALA A 718 -8.67 38.83 -12.42
C ALA A 718 -7.37 38.80 -13.22
N ARG A 719 -6.58 37.74 -13.06
CA ARG A 719 -5.33 37.50 -13.81
C ARG A 719 -5.53 36.80 -15.15
N ARG A 720 -6.73 36.24 -15.37
CA ARG A 720 -7.08 35.49 -16.58
C ARG A 720 -8.46 35.94 -17.03
N LYS A 721 -8.63 36.15 -18.33
CA LYS A 721 -9.91 36.49 -18.97
C LYS A 721 -10.16 35.46 -20.05
N ALA A 722 -11.29 34.77 -19.96
CA ALA A 722 -11.67 33.76 -20.93
C ALA A 722 -12.51 34.40 -22.04
N THR A 723 -12.22 34.01 -23.29
CA THR A 723 -13.01 34.39 -24.47
C THR A 723 -13.47 33.13 -25.17
N ILE A 724 -14.77 33.02 -25.44
CA ILE A 724 -15.34 31.91 -26.20
C ILE A 724 -15.30 32.28 -27.67
N LEU A 725 -14.53 31.52 -28.46
CA LEU A 725 -14.40 31.74 -29.90
C LEU A 725 -15.41 30.86 -30.65
N PRO A 726 -16.30 31.44 -31.48
CA PRO A 726 -17.20 30.66 -32.31
C PRO A 726 -16.41 29.96 -33.41
N LEU A 727 -16.69 28.67 -33.63
CA LEU A 727 -16.09 27.90 -34.72
C LEU A 727 -17.02 27.92 -35.94
N PRO A 728 -16.49 28.15 -37.16
CA PRO A 728 -17.30 28.02 -38.38
C PRO A 728 -17.78 26.57 -38.52
N ARG A 729 -19.09 26.38 -38.62
CA ARG A 729 -19.70 25.07 -38.92
C ARG A 729 -20.26 25.12 -40.33
N ASP A 730 -19.42 24.86 -41.33
CA ASP A 730 -19.93 24.58 -42.68
C ASP A 730 -20.34 23.12 -42.78
N LYS A 731 -21.63 22.88 -43.01
CA LYS A 731 -22.22 21.53 -43.13
C LYS A 731 -21.74 20.76 -44.38
N ASN A 732 -21.06 21.44 -45.31
CA ASN A 732 -20.60 20.90 -46.59
C ASN A 732 -19.07 20.76 -46.68
N ASP A 733 -18.34 21.01 -45.59
CA ASP A 733 -16.88 20.99 -45.62
C ASP A 733 -16.35 19.59 -45.32
N THR A 734 -15.66 18.98 -46.29
CA THR A 734 -15.02 17.67 -46.17
C THR A 734 -13.81 17.69 -45.24
N ASP A 735 -13.35 18.86 -44.77
CA ASP A 735 -12.15 19.01 -43.94
C ASP A 735 -12.36 19.90 -42.68
N GLN A 736 -13.44 19.61 -41.92
CA GLN A 736 -13.83 20.29 -40.67
C GLN A 736 -12.68 20.46 -39.65
N GLN A 737 -11.75 19.51 -39.63
CA GLN A 737 -10.57 19.56 -38.76
C GLN A 737 -9.63 20.72 -39.11
N LYS A 738 -9.39 20.96 -40.39
CA LYS A 738 -8.52 22.03 -40.88
C LYS A 738 -9.08 23.40 -40.54
N SER A 739 -10.39 23.57 -40.66
CA SER A 739 -11.10 24.80 -40.24
C SER A 739 -10.91 25.09 -38.74
N TYR A 740 -10.96 24.06 -37.89
CA TYR A 740 -10.68 24.22 -36.45
C TYR A 740 -9.23 24.61 -36.18
N PHE A 741 -8.28 24.02 -36.89
CA PHE A 741 -6.87 24.35 -36.73
C PHE A 741 -6.54 25.78 -37.20
N GLN A 742 -7.19 26.25 -38.26
CA GLN A 742 -7.09 27.65 -38.71
C GLN A 742 -7.68 28.62 -37.69
N ALA A 743 -8.83 28.30 -37.08
CA ALA A 743 -9.41 29.12 -36.02
C ALA A 743 -8.47 29.20 -34.79
N ILE A 744 -7.82 28.09 -34.43
CA ILE A 744 -6.81 28.07 -33.37
C ILE A 744 -5.60 28.93 -33.74
N GLN A 745 -5.11 28.85 -34.99
CA GLN A 745 -4.00 29.67 -35.47
C GLN A 745 -4.32 31.17 -35.33
N GLN A 746 -5.50 31.59 -35.79
CA GLN A 746 -5.95 32.98 -35.65
C GLN A 746 -6.05 33.41 -34.19
N ALA A 747 -6.54 32.53 -33.30
CA ALA A 747 -6.57 32.77 -31.87
C ALA A 747 -5.17 32.98 -31.28
N ILE A 748 -4.19 32.16 -31.68
CA ILE A 748 -2.79 32.30 -31.23
C ILE A 748 -2.24 33.68 -31.61
N ILE A 749 -2.44 34.11 -32.86
CA ILE A 749 -1.98 35.43 -33.35
C ILE A 749 -2.63 36.56 -32.53
N ALA A 750 -3.95 36.51 -32.34
CA ALA A 750 -4.68 37.52 -31.57
C ALA A 750 -4.19 37.59 -30.12
N GLN A 751 -3.94 36.45 -29.49
CA GLN A 751 -3.41 36.39 -28.12
C GLN A 751 -1.96 36.89 -28.03
N HIS A 752 -1.10 36.58 -29.01
CA HIS A 752 0.26 37.10 -29.07
C HIS A 752 0.28 38.64 -29.16
N GLN A 753 -0.57 39.21 -30.01
CA GLN A 753 -0.69 40.67 -30.16
C GLN A 753 -1.19 41.34 -28.86
N GLN A 754 -2.08 40.68 -28.13
CA GLN A 754 -2.62 41.20 -26.87
C GLN A 754 -1.69 40.99 -25.66
N HIS A 755 -0.88 39.92 -25.67
CA HIS A 755 -0.19 39.40 -24.49
C HIS A 755 1.27 39.00 -24.80
N SER A 756 2.02 39.88 -25.43
CA SER A 756 3.47 39.76 -25.61
C SER A 756 4.23 40.78 -24.77
N PHE A 757 5.53 40.54 -24.58
CA PHE A 757 6.45 41.48 -23.95
C PHE A 757 7.69 41.66 -24.84
N PRO A 758 8.26 42.88 -24.90
CA PRO A 758 9.45 43.13 -25.69
C PRO A 758 10.69 42.54 -25.00
N ASP A 759 11.47 41.76 -25.74
CA ASP A 759 12.80 41.36 -25.32
C ASP A 759 13.72 42.59 -25.27
N LYS A 760 14.43 42.77 -24.14
CA LYS A 760 15.22 43.97 -23.88
C LYS A 760 16.47 44.07 -24.75
N LEU A 761 16.97 42.95 -25.28
CA LEU A 761 18.19 42.91 -26.08
C LEU A 761 17.90 43.06 -27.58
N THR A 762 16.90 42.33 -28.08
CA THR A 762 16.59 42.28 -29.51
C THR A 762 15.45 43.22 -29.94
N GLY A 763 14.62 43.67 -29.00
CA GLY A 763 13.42 44.45 -29.30
C GLY A 763 12.26 43.62 -29.88
N ILE A 764 12.41 42.30 -30.00
CA ILE A 764 11.38 41.40 -30.52
C ILE A 764 10.32 41.16 -29.45
N ASN A 765 9.04 41.19 -29.82
CA ASN A 765 7.95 40.83 -28.92
C ASN A 765 7.86 39.31 -28.78
N VAL A 766 7.92 38.81 -27.54
CA VAL A 766 7.86 37.38 -27.23
C VAL A 766 6.61 37.10 -26.40
N SER A 767 5.96 35.98 -26.66
CA SER A 767 4.89 35.45 -25.82
C SER A 767 5.02 33.93 -25.69
N PHE A 768 4.56 33.38 -24.57
CA PHE A 768 4.45 31.94 -24.38
C PHE A 768 2.97 31.54 -24.33
N GLY A 769 2.57 30.59 -25.17
CA GLY A 769 1.20 30.12 -25.28
C GLY A 769 1.11 28.61 -25.03
N VAL A 770 -0.03 28.18 -24.50
CA VAL A 770 -0.36 26.75 -24.33
C VAL A 770 -1.67 26.46 -25.05
N VAL A 771 -1.65 25.52 -25.99
CA VAL A 771 -2.85 25.01 -26.64
C VAL A 771 -3.15 23.61 -26.10
N ARG A 772 -4.19 23.50 -25.27
CA ARG A 772 -4.61 22.23 -24.68
C ARG A 772 -5.63 21.54 -25.59
N MET A 773 -5.26 20.36 -26.09
CA MET A 773 -6.19 19.46 -26.80
C MET A 773 -6.63 18.33 -25.87
N ALA A 774 -7.88 17.88 -26.01
CA ALA A 774 -8.41 16.78 -25.19
C ALA A 774 -7.70 15.44 -25.49
N ASN A 775 -7.38 15.21 -26.77
CA ASN A 775 -6.83 13.94 -27.25
C ASN A 775 -5.46 14.12 -27.90
N ILE A 776 -4.64 13.07 -27.81
CA ILE A 776 -3.24 13.08 -28.28
C ILE A 776 -3.17 13.18 -29.80
N GLN A 777 -3.99 12.42 -30.53
CA GLN A 777 -3.94 12.44 -32.00
C GLN A 777 -4.22 13.84 -32.58
N PRO A 778 -5.29 14.55 -32.18
CA PRO A 778 -5.48 15.94 -32.57
C PRO A 778 -4.36 16.89 -32.14
N CYS A 779 -3.72 16.66 -30.98
CA CYS A 779 -2.58 17.47 -30.52
C CYS A 779 -1.38 17.37 -31.48
N ILE A 780 -1.03 16.14 -31.89
CA ILE A 780 0.07 15.90 -32.84
C ILE A 780 -0.26 16.52 -34.20
N GLN A 781 -1.49 16.31 -34.69
CA GLN A 781 -1.94 16.83 -35.97
C GLN A 781 -1.95 18.36 -35.98
N LEU A 782 -2.45 19.00 -34.91
CA LEU A 782 -2.42 20.45 -34.76
C LEU A 782 -0.99 20.99 -34.73
N THR A 783 -0.08 20.31 -34.02
CA THR A 783 1.32 20.75 -33.95
C THR A 783 1.97 20.75 -35.33
N ARG A 784 1.76 19.68 -36.13
CA ARG A 784 2.25 19.63 -37.52
C ARG A 784 1.64 20.73 -38.36
N PHE A 785 0.32 20.92 -38.25
CA PHE A 785 -0.38 22.00 -38.95
C PHE A 785 0.23 23.37 -38.61
N LEU A 786 0.48 23.68 -37.34
CA LEU A 786 1.05 24.97 -36.94
C LEU A 786 2.48 25.19 -37.45
N LEU A 787 3.28 24.13 -37.59
CA LEU A 787 4.64 24.19 -38.13
C LEU A 787 4.67 24.33 -39.65
N GLU A 788 3.67 23.77 -40.35
CA GLU A 788 3.53 23.83 -41.81
C GLU A 788 2.69 25.02 -42.28
N ALA A 789 1.94 25.66 -41.39
CA ALA A 789 1.07 26.79 -41.69
C ALA A 789 1.85 28.04 -42.10
N ILE A 790 1.24 28.85 -42.97
CA ILE A 790 1.76 30.16 -43.33
C ILE A 790 1.40 31.14 -42.21
N TRP A 791 2.41 31.82 -41.66
CA TRP A 791 2.27 32.85 -40.64
C TRP A 791 2.43 34.25 -41.26
N PRO A 792 1.86 35.31 -40.63
CA PRO A 792 2.13 36.68 -41.03
C PRO A 792 3.65 36.96 -41.05
N GLN A 793 4.12 37.81 -41.97
CA GLN A 793 5.56 38.05 -42.17
C GLN A 793 6.32 38.52 -40.91
N GLU A 794 5.60 39.13 -39.96
CA GLU A 794 6.16 39.67 -38.72
C GLU A 794 6.13 38.67 -37.55
N VAL A 795 5.62 37.45 -37.75
CA VAL A 795 5.41 36.46 -36.68
C VAL A 795 6.13 35.14 -37.03
N ASP A 796 7.03 34.72 -36.14
CA ASP A 796 7.63 33.37 -36.17
C ASP A 796 7.03 32.52 -35.04
N ILE A 797 6.77 31.23 -35.30
CA ILE A 797 6.26 30.30 -34.29
C ILE A 797 7.27 29.21 -33.96
N ARG A 798 7.38 28.91 -32.66
CA ARG A 798 8.03 27.71 -32.15
C ARG A 798 6.98 26.86 -31.45
N ALA A 799 6.55 25.78 -32.10
CA ALA A 799 5.55 24.85 -31.57
C ALA A 799 6.18 23.49 -31.25
N MET A 800 5.76 22.89 -30.13
CA MET A 800 6.16 21.56 -29.71
C MET A 800 4.93 20.84 -29.16
N ALA A 801 4.73 19.58 -29.58
CA ALA A 801 3.73 18.72 -28.97
C ALA A 801 4.25 18.24 -27.60
N TYR A 802 3.40 18.24 -26.58
CA TYR A 802 3.73 17.69 -25.26
C TYR A 802 2.57 16.81 -24.79
N HIS A 803 2.80 15.49 -24.68
CA HIS A 803 1.75 14.54 -24.34
C HIS A 803 2.30 13.25 -23.69
N SER A 804 1.41 12.45 -23.10
CA SER A 804 1.79 11.23 -22.35
C SER A 804 2.37 10.09 -23.19
N ARG A 805 2.14 10.04 -24.51
CA ARG A 805 2.70 9.02 -25.43
C ARG A 805 4.15 9.27 -25.88
N GLU A 806 4.81 10.34 -25.44
CA GLU A 806 6.23 10.53 -25.71
C GLU A 806 7.08 9.57 -24.85
N ARG A 807 8.25 9.15 -25.36
CA ARG A 807 9.20 8.37 -24.55
C ARG A 807 9.54 9.16 -23.29
N SER A 808 9.58 8.50 -22.12
CA SER A 808 9.79 9.14 -20.81
C SER A 808 10.97 10.12 -20.80
N THR A 809 12.10 9.75 -21.42
CA THR A 809 13.30 10.61 -21.55
C THR A 809 13.07 11.89 -22.36
N LEU A 810 12.29 11.83 -23.44
CA LEU A 810 11.91 12.99 -24.25
C LEU A 810 10.91 13.87 -23.51
N ARG A 811 9.94 13.28 -22.82
CA ARG A 811 8.96 14.00 -21.99
C ARG A 811 9.64 14.76 -20.85
N VAL A 812 10.62 14.13 -20.21
CA VAL A 812 11.48 14.71 -19.16
C VAL A 812 12.35 15.85 -19.71
N SER A 813 12.91 15.68 -20.91
CA SER A 813 13.70 16.74 -21.55
C SER A 813 12.83 17.93 -21.97
N GLY A 814 11.64 17.66 -22.54
CA GLY A 814 10.66 18.68 -22.92
C GLY A 814 10.15 19.48 -21.71
N ALA A 815 9.82 18.81 -20.60
CA ALA A 815 9.43 19.47 -19.36
C ALA A 815 10.55 20.39 -18.81
N ALA A 816 11.81 19.96 -18.85
CA ALA A 816 12.94 20.80 -18.44
C ALA A 816 13.14 22.03 -19.33
N VAL A 817 12.92 21.91 -20.64
CA VAL A 817 12.98 23.05 -21.57
C VAL A 817 11.84 24.03 -21.29
N LEU A 818 10.62 23.53 -21.05
CA LEU A 818 9.45 24.35 -20.70
C LEU A 818 9.64 25.08 -19.35
N LEU A 819 10.21 24.41 -18.35
CA LEU A 819 10.46 24.97 -17.02
C LEU A 819 11.66 25.94 -16.96
N ARG A 820 12.59 25.87 -17.91
CA ARG A 820 13.72 26.81 -18.01
C ARG A 820 13.42 28.02 -18.90
N GLY A 821 12.43 27.92 -19.78
CA GLY A 821 12.01 28.99 -20.68
C GLY A 821 10.95 29.94 -20.09
N CYS A 822 10.13 29.46 -19.16
CA CYS A 822 9.22 30.26 -18.31
C CYS A 822 9.94 30.76 -17.05
#